data_AF-A0A3B0R6U6-F1
#
_entry.id   AF-A0A3B0R6U6-F1
#
_cell.length_a   1.000
_cell.length_b   1.000
_cell.length_c   1.000
_cell.angle_alpha   90.00
_cell.angle_beta   90.00
_cell.angle_gamma   90.00
#
_symmetry.space_group_name_H-M   'P 1'
#
loop_
_entity.id
_entity.type
_entity.pdbx_description
1 polymer ?
#
loop_
_entity_poly.entity_id
_entity_poly.type
_entity_poly.pdbx_seq_one_letter_code
_entity_poly.pdbx_strand_id
1 'polypeptide(L)'
;MSTSYLVIRPLSEDPLVIEPLIKEISALTGLDKSAIRQRTTGTTLKILKTGRAEDKKKFTAIASQLKRIGLPAAVIGKDEVRAKKNPVRITAVELSSKALRLTSPSGKEVVKLDGTRQCVIVLSTRDHERMHSKRLTRRSMASDEPITTQEMLRFIFNHRPVMDIYVSGLSTPLRIDGSRFNYTSLGELNRGTASLNMPVLLREIGKHSRSVLIDTGLGESNLPFINLSEVSKEDHFLYAFSQYSRFIFLGASRGIFSQKDVKQKNAGFEVLAGLGGMLWGGPVIGTAAIAGGAATQISEAVAPVELLTGTFGGVSAPAATGPGTSPDPFVKKEKKTKLLSPPNTPVVYSYRSMGSWHNKIRIGLRKYKRYIRLLGPSVIFYPLTIIMFGSIGLWRLLYVPGTLFITMLSASLILFSHSFVMIKRKRAIENCPTSKIGTMPMGEVEVYGTAESKYYLRAPYSLTECVYYSYKVYKQIRTSEGSHMKLIESAHSGVVPFYIKDDTGRALILPENAIMHAGDKQSFSANPLAILGAADNASHDDRWVVERVIATGAPLYILGFAHRTVHSGKEKKKEMNERLREMKTDPIRMRKYDTDMDGEISGEEWEAARSEMEEKILLENMDTGDASDNIAIGDHPSGGLFYISGKHEAGIIGSMQWKIPVFLVAGIAGTTAGIFYTYNLITSSVFQEAVKALLW
;
A
#
# COMPACT_ATOMS: atom_id res chain seq x y z
N MET A 1 -13.62 32.03 23.47
CA MET A 1 -15.06 32.15 23.14
C MET A 1 -15.63 30.76 22.90
N SER A 2 -16.70 30.42 23.61
CA SER A 2 -17.37 29.12 23.50
C SER A 2 -18.10 28.99 22.14
N THR A 3 -17.90 27.88 21.45
CA THR A 3 -18.43 27.62 20.09
C THR A 3 -19.54 26.57 20.18
N SER A 4 -20.65 26.79 19.48
CA SER A 4 -21.73 25.82 19.32
C SER A 4 -21.81 25.32 17.89
N TYR A 5 -22.15 24.04 17.73
CA TYR A 5 -22.28 23.37 16.44
C TYR A 5 -23.70 22.85 16.27
N LEU A 6 -24.34 23.18 15.15
CA LEU A 6 -25.54 22.50 14.68
C LEU A 6 -25.08 21.26 13.90
N VAL A 7 -25.34 20.09 14.47
CA VAL A 7 -24.88 18.79 13.99
C VAL A 7 -26.07 18.03 13.42
N ILE A 8 -25.85 17.32 12.33
CA ILE A 8 -26.84 16.44 11.72
C ILE A 8 -26.29 15.03 11.52
N ARG A 9 -27.20 14.07 11.45
CA ARG A 9 -26.92 12.74 10.91
C ARG A 9 -27.38 12.72 9.44
N PRO A 10 -26.47 12.49 8.49
CA PRO A 10 -26.83 12.20 7.10
C PRO A 10 -27.82 11.04 7.01
N LEU A 11 -28.80 11.15 6.12
CA LEU A 11 -29.82 10.12 5.88
C LEU A 11 -29.31 8.99 4.96
N SER A 12 -28.43 9.33 4.03
CA SER A 12 -27.84 8.40 3.06
C SER A 12 -26.50 8.93 2.56
N GLU A 13 -25.72 8.04 1.95
CA GLU A 13 -24.56 8.43 1.13
C GLU A 13 -24.98 9.03 -0.21
N ASP A 14 -26.16 8.63 -0.71
CA ASP A 14 -26.72 9.12 -1.97
C ASP A 14 -27.22 10.57 -1.81
N PRO A 15 -26.65 11.54 -2.56
CA PRO A 15 -27.11 12.93 -2.56
C PRO A 15 -28.59 13.07 -2.98
N LEU A 16 -29.12 12.16 -3.80
CA LEU A 16 -30.49 12.22 -4.32
C LEU A 16 -31.54 12.11 -3.21
N VAL A 17 -31.22 11.41 -2.12
CA VAL A 17 -32.12 11.26 -0.96
C VAL A 17 -32.39 12.60 -0.27
N ILE A 18 -31.44 13.54 -0.35
CA ILE A 18 -31.57 14.85 0.28
C ILE A 18 -32.22 15.89 -0.65
N GLU A 19 -32.24 15.68 -1.98
CA GLU A 19 -32.77 16.66 -2.96
C GLU A 19 -34.15 17.25 -2.59
N PRO A 20 -35.15 16.44 -2.17
CA PRO A 20 -36.45 16.97 -1.78
C PRO A 20 -36.38 17.94 -0.59
N LEU A 21 -35.42 17.75 0.32
CA LEU A 21 -35.27 18.51 1.56
C LEU A 21 -34.35 19.73 1.41
N ILE A 22 -33.61 19.89 0.31
CA ILE A 22 -32.62 20.98 0.16
C ILE A 22 -33.27 22.36 0.30
N LYS A 23 -34.46 22.56 -0.30
CA LYS A 23 -35.16 23.86 -0.27
C LYS A 23 -35.54 24.25 1.16
N GLU A 24 -36.05 23.29 1.93
CA GLU A 24 -36.44 23.50 3.33
C GLU A 24 -35.22 23.70 4.24
N ILE A 25 -34.17 22.89 4.07
CA ILE A 25 -32.91 23.05 4.82
C ILE A 25 -32.29 24.43 4.54
N SER A 26 -32.31 24.88 3.28
CA SER A 26 -31.80 26.19 2.89
C SER A 26 -32.58 27.32 3.57
N ALA A 27 -33.91 27.24 3.59
CA ALA A 27 -34.76 28.24 4.27
C ALA A 27 -34.49 28.30 5.78
N LEU A 28 -34.27 27.15 6.43
CA LEU A 28 -34.03 27.08 7.88
C LEU A 28 -32.61 27.50 8.29
N THR A 29 -31.61 27.20 7.46
CA THR A 29 -30.20 27.35 7.82
C THR A 29 -29.51 28.54 7.15
N GLY A 30 -30.07 29.06 6.05
CA GLY A 30 -29.48 30.06 5.18
C GLY A 30 -28.26 29.56 4.40
N LEU A 31 -28.11 28.24 4.23
CA LEU A 31 -27.04 27.63 3.44
C LEU A 31 -27.45 27.51 1.97
N ASP A 32 -26.48 27.61 1.07
CA ASP A 32 -26.66 27.37 -0.36
C ASP A 32 -26.78 25.87 -0.66
N LYS A 33 -27.35 25.56 -1.83
CA LYS A 33 -27.68 24.19 -2.23
C LYS A 33 -26.45 23.27 -2.26
N SER A 34 -25.31 23.79 -2.73
CA SER A 34 -24.04 23.05 -2.81
C SER A 34 -23.49 22.72 -1.42
N ALA A 35 -23.48 23.67 -0.48
CA ALA A 35 -23.02 23.39 0.89
C ALA A 35 -23.94 22.43 1.62
N ILE A 36 -25.26 22.46 1.36
CA ILE A 36 -26.20 21.49 1.91
C ILE A 36 -25.81 20.10 1.41
N ARG A 37 -25.75 19.88 0.08
CA ARG A 37 -25.34 18.59 -0.51
C ARG A 37 -24.03 18.07 0.11
N GLN A 38 -23.02 18.93 0.23
CA GLN A 38 -21.72 18.53 0.77
C GLN A 38 -21.77 18.19 2.28
N ARG A 39 -22.62 18.86 3.05
CA ARG A 39 -22.69 18.71 4.52
C ARG A 39 -23.74 17.71 4.98
N THR A 40 -24.64 17.26 4.12
CA THR A 40 -25.69 16.29 4.43
C THR A 40 -25.43 14.89 3.88
N THR A 41 -24.39 14.70 3.06
CA THR A 41 -24.01 13.41 2.46
C THR A 41 -22.97 12.66 3.30
N GLY A 42 -23.08 11.33 3.33
CA GLY A 42 -22.12 10.42 3.97
C GLY A 42 -22.73 9.59 5.11
N THR A 43 -21.89 8.92 5.91
CA THR A 43 -22.32 7.99 6.96
C THR A 43 -22.00 8.43 8.39
N THR A 44 -21.40 9.60 8.57
CA THR A 44 -20.89 10.09 9.86
C THR A 44 -21.57 11.39 10.26
N LEU A 45 -21.51 11.77 11.54
CA LEU A 45 -22.06 13.05 11.99
C LEU A 45 -21.36 14.22 11.28
N LYS A 46 -22.15 15.18 10.79
CA LYS A 46 -21.66 16.36 10.07
C LYS A 46 -22.10 17.64 10.77
N ILE A 47 -21.23 18.65 10.71
CA ILE A 47 -21.56 19.99 11.19
C ILE A 47 -22.19 20.75 10.04
N LEU A 48 -23.45 21.14 10.23
CA LEU A 48 -24.19 21.95 9.27
C LEU A 48 -23.85 23.43 9.43
N LYS A 49 -23.80 23.91 10.68
CA LYS A 49 -23.47 25.31 11.01
C LYS A 49 -22.63 25.42 12.28
N THR A 50 -21.74 26.41 12.29
CA THR A 50 -20.91 26.78 13.45
C THR A 50 -21.31 28.18 13.90
N GLY A 51 -21.43 28.40 15.21
CA GLY A 51 -21.84 29.68 15.79
C GLY A 51 -21.22 29.88 17.17
N ARG A 52 -21.49 31.05 17.76
CA ARG A 52 -21.07 31.37 19.14
C ARG A 52 -21.98 30.66 20.15
N ALA A 53 -21.63 30.67 21.43
CA ALA A 53 -22.48 30.09 22.47
C ALA A 53 -23.86 30.75 22.58
N GLU A 54 -23.97 32.04 22.27
CA GLU A 54 -25.23 32.78 22.22
C GLU A 54 -26.20 32.23 21.16
N ASP A 55 -25.66 31.69 20.05
CA ASP A 55 -26.45 31.08 18.97
C ASP A 55 -27.08 29.74 19.36
N LYS A 56 -26.73 29.17 20.53
CA LYS A 56 -27.22 27.86 20.97
C LYS A 56 -28.75 27.77 21.01
N LYS A 57 -29.44 28.83 21.45
CA LYS A 57 -30.91 28.87 21.46
C LYS A 57 -31.47 28.83 20.03
N LYS A 58 -30.90 29.63 19.12
CA LYS A 58 -31.27 29.66 17.70
C LYS A 58 -31.03 28.32 17.01
N PHE A 59 -29.86 27.70 17.22
CA PHE A 59 -29.55 26.38 16.68
C PHE A 59 -30.46 25.29 17.24
N THR A 60 -30.92 25.42 18.49
CA THR A 60 -31.86 24.46 19.09
C THR A 60 -33.23 24.54 18.43
N ALA A 61 -33.70 25.75 18.12
CA ALA A 61 -34.94 25.94 17.34
C ALA A 61 -34.82 25.34 15.93
N ILE A 62 -33.71 25.61 15.23
CA ILE A 62 -33.45 25.06 13.90
C ILE A 62 -33.34 23.53 13.96
N ALA A 63 -32.65 22.96 14.95
CA ALA A 63 -32.53 21.50 15.10
C ALA A 63 -33.91 20.84 15.29
N SER A 64 -34.81 21.44 16.05
CA SER A 64 -36.18 20.95 16.22
C SER A 64 -36.98 20.97 14.92
N GLN A 65 -36.81 22.00 14.09
CA GLN A 65 -37.44 22.08 12.76
C GLN A 65 -36.84 21.05 11.80
N LEU A 66 -35.52 20.87 11.79
CA LEU A 66 -34.84 19.85 11.00
C LEU A 66 -35.34 18.42 11.37
N LYS A 67 -35.54 18.15 12.66
CA LYS A 67 -36.12 16.87 13.11
C LYS A 67 -37.53 16.64 12.57
N ARG A 68 -38.36 17.69 12.47
CA ARG A 68 -39.75 17.58 11.95
C ARG A 68 -39.80 17.22 10.48
N ILE A 69 -38.85 17.73 9.69
CA ILE A 69 -38.71 17.41 8.26
C ILE A 69 -37.95 16.09 8.02
N GLY A 70 -37.72 15.30 9.08
CA GLY A 70 -37.12 13.98 8.98
C GLY A 70 -35.59 13.94 9.02
N LEU A 71 -34.89 15.07 9.25
CA LEU A 71 -33.43 15.11 9.37
C LEU A 71 -32.99 15.13 10.85
N PRO A 72 -32.33 14.07 11.36
CA PRO A 72 -31.88 14.05 12.76
C PRO A 72 -30.81 15.12 13.00
N ALA A 73 -31.10 16.05 13.91
CA ALA A 73 -30.23 17.18 14.23
C ALA A 73 -30.08 17.38 15.74
N ALA A 74 -28.92 17.87 16.18
CA ALA A 74 -28.68 18.25 17.57
C ALA A 74 -27.70 19.42 17.66
N VAL A 75 -27.70 20.10 18.81
CA VAL A 75 -26.72 21.16 19.10
C VAL A 75 -25.69 20.64 20.09
N ILE A 76 -24.41 20.75 19.71
CA ILE A 76 -23.28 20.30 20.53
C ILE A 76 -22.34 21.49 20.76
N GLY A 77 -22.02 21.77 22.02
CA GLY A 77 -21.06 22.80 22.40
C GLY A 77 -19.62 22.27 22.44
N LYS A 78 -18.64 23.07 22.03
CA LYS A 78 -17.21 22.72 22.11
C LYS A 78 -16.76 22.45 23.56
N ASP A 79 -17.25 23.24 24.50
CA ASP A 79 -16.91 23.08 25.91
C ASP A 79 -17.60 21.87 26.54
N GLU A 80 -18.79 21.49 26.05
CA GLU A 80 -19.46 20.24 26.46
C GLU A 80 -18.64 19.01 26.05
N VAL A 81 -18.04 19.04 24.85
CA VAL A 81 -17.13 17.98 24.38
C VAL A 81 -15.88 17.92 25.27
N ARG A 82 -15.29 19.08 25.60
CA ARG A 82 -14.06 19.15 26.42
C ARG A 82 -14.31 18.75 27.87
N ALA A 83 -15.46 19.11 28.44
CA ALA A 83 -15.83 18.85 29.82
C ALA A 83 -16.11 17.36 30.13
N LYS A 84 -16.31 16.52 29.11
CA LYS A 84 -16.46 15.06 29.33
C LYS A 84 -15.17 14.46 29.87
N LYS A 85 -15.31 13.52 30.81
CA LYS A 85 -14.18 12.80 31.42
C LYS A 85 -13.42 11.97 30.38
N ASN A 86 -12.13 11.80 30.60
CA ASN A 86 -11.33 10.86 29.81
C ASN A 86 -11.82 9.42 30.03
N PRO A 87 -11.76 8.56 28.99
CA PRO A 87 -12.06 7.15 29.15
C PRO A 87 -11.12 6.46 30.13
N VAL A 88 -11.69 5.61 30.98
CA VAL A 88 -10.94 4.71 31.86
C VAL A 88 -10.45 3.53 31.02
N ARG A 89 -9.15 3.24 31.09
CA ARG A 89 -8.56 2.11 30.37
C ARG A 89 -9.03 0.79 30.99
N ILE A 90 -9.44 -0.13 30.14
CA ILE A 90 -9.79 -1.51 30.46
C ILE A 90 -8.68 -2.42 29.96
N THR A 91 -8.30 -3.39 30.79
CA THR A 91 -7.18 -4.31 30.49
C THR A 91 -7.59 -5.77 30.44
N ALA A 92 -8.70 -6.15 31.07
CA ALA A 92 -9.16 -7.53 31.04
C ALA A 92 -10.69 -7.59 31.05
N VAL A 93 -11.19 -8.77 30.72
CA VAL A 93 -12.62 -9.10 30.75
C VAL A 93 -12.82 -10.41 31.49
N GLU A 94 -13.92 -10.52 32.22
CA GLU A 94 -14.35 -11.76 32.84
C GLU A 94 -15.69 -12.15 32.21
N LEU A 95 -15.71 -13.32 31.58
CA LEU A 95 -16.82 -13.84 30.80
C LEU A 95 -17.65 -14.80 31.66
N SER A 96 -18.95 -14.55 31.74
CA SER A 96 -19.93 -15.47 32.31
C SER A 96 -21.11 -15.59 31.36
N SER A 97 -21.80 -16.72 31.37
CA SER A 97 -22.99 -16.95 30.54
C SER A 97 -24.08 -15.88 30.67
N LYS A 98 -24.15 -15.21 31.83
CA LYS A 98 -25.15 -14.16 32.11
C LYS A 98 -24.61 -12.73 32.05
N ALA A 99 -23.30 -12.52 32.15
CA ALA A 99 -22.74 -11.18 32.24
C ALA A 99 -21.28 -11.09 31.81
N LEU A 100 -20.90 -9.91 31.30
CA LEU A 100 -19.55 -9.53 30.96
C LEU A 100 -19.03 -8.49 31.96
N ARG A 101 -17.94 -8.76 32.68
CA ARG A 101 -17.32 -7.78 33.59
C ARG A 101 -16.04 -7.24 32.96
N LEU A 102 -15.90 -5.92 32.92
CA LEU A 102 -14.70 -5.24 32.41
C LEU A 102 -13.89 -4.67 33.57
N THR A 103 -12.59 -4.96 33.60
CA THR A 103 -11.70 -4.61 34.72
C THR A 103 -10.61 -3.63 34.30
N SER A 104 -10.23 -2.75 35.23
CA SER A 104 -9.15 -1.78 35.08
C SER A 104 -7.77 -2.45 35.25
N PRO A 105 -6.66 -1.75 34.94
CA PRO A 105 -5.31 -2.22 35.25
C PRO A 105 -5.08 -2.57 36.73
N SER A 106 -5.86 -1.97 37.65
CA SER A 106 -5.79 -2.25 39.09
C SER A 106 -6.60 -3.47 39.50
N GLY A 107 -7.14 -4.24 38.56
CA GLY A 107 -7.99 -5.41 38.82
C GLY A 107 -9.40 -5.05 39.32
N LYS A 108 -9.77 -3.78 39.41
CA LYS A 108 -11.07 -3.34 39.90
C LYS A 108 -12.11 -3.47 38.79
N GLU A 109 -13.28 -4.04 39.10
CA GLU A 109 -14.43 -4.04 38.20
C GLU A 109 -14.89 -2.60 37.92
N VAL A 110 -14.94 -2.24 36.64
CA VAL A 110 -15.37 -0.92 36.18
C VAL A 110 -16.83 -0.95 35.73
N VAL A 111 -17.24 -2.01 35.03
CA VAL A 111 -18.64 -2.20 34.62
C VAL A 111 -18.98 -3.68 34.45
N LYS A 112 -20.22 -4.02 34.78
CA LYS A 112 -20.89 -5.27 34.43
C LYS A 112 -21.95 -5.02 33.36
N LEU A 113 -21.89 -5.77 32.26
CA LEU A 113 -22.90 -5.78 31.20
C LEU A 113 -23.72 -7.07 31.34
N ASP A 114 -25.03 -6.94 31.53
CA ASP A 114 -25.97 -8.02 31.84
C ASP A 114 -27.15 -8.06 30.85
N GLY A 115 -27.01 -7.41 29.70
CA GLY A 115 -28.04 -7.30 28.67
C GLY A 115 -29.02 -6.12 28.86
N THR A 116 -28.97 -5.40 29.98
CA THR A 116 -29.92 -4.30 30.26
C THR A 116 -29.46 -2.94 29.73
N ARG A 117 -28.14 -2.76 29.58
CA ARG A 117 -27.51 -1.47 29.26
C ARG A 117 -27.33 -1.25 27.76
N GLN A 118 -27.52 -0.02 27.31
CA GLN A 118 -27.21 0.39 25.94
C GLN A 118 -25.75 0.86 25.84
N CYS A 119 -25.11 0.57 24.72
CA CYS A 119 -23.72 0.93 24.47
C CYS A 119 -23.56 1.74 23.17
N VAL A 120 -22.71 2.75 23.21
CA VAL A 120 -22.18 3.44 22.02
C VAL A 120 -20.70 3.13 21.94
N ILE A 121 -20.29 2.54 20.83
CA ILE A 121 -18.93 2.09 20.57
C ILE A 121 -18.35 2.92 19.44
N VAL A 122 -17.23 3.57 19.70
CA VAL A 122 -16.46 4.31 18.70
C VAL A 122 -15.16 3.56 18.45
N LEU A 123 -14.92 3.18 17.20
CA LEU A 123 -13.81 2.33 16.79
C LEU A 123 -12.93 3.05 15.79
N SER A 124 -11.62 3.02 16.02
CA SER A 124 -10.62 3.51 15.07
C SER A 124 -9.33 2.71 15.20
N THR A 125 -8.39 2.99 14.31
CA THR A 125 -7.05 2.45 14.29
C THR A 125 -6.04 3.52 14.69
N ARG A 126 -4.95 3.13 15.38
CA ARG A 126 -3.77 4.00 15.57
C ARG A 126 -3.08 4.34 14.24
N ASP A 127 -3.27 3.54 13.19
CA ASP A 127 -2.82 3.78 11.82
C ASP A 127 -3.90 4.54 11.00
N HIS A 128 -4.47 5.61 11.57
CA HIS A 128 -5.59 6.35 10.97
C HIS A 128 -5.26 6.95 9.60
N GLU A 129 -3.98 7.26 9.32
CA GLU A 129 -3.53 7.75 8.01
C GLU A 129 -3.73 6.71 6.89
N ARG A 130 -3.53 5.42 7.19
CA ARG A 130 -3.79 4.32 6.25
C ARG A 130 -5.29 4.15 6.03
N MET A 131 -6.09 4.31 7.08
CA MET A 131 -7.56 4.31 7.00
C MET A 131 -8.08 5.46 6.14
N HIS A 132 -7.51 6.66 6.32
CA HIS A 132 -7.87 7.85 5.56
C HIS A 132 -7.44 7.73 4.09
N SER A 133 -6.21 7.27 3.84
CA SER A 133 -5.72 6.98 2.49
C SER A 133 -6.62 5.97 1.77
N LYS A 134 -7.02 4.88 2.44
CA LYS A 134 -7.94 3.88 1.88
C LYS A 134 -9.29 4.49 1.46
N ARG A 135 -9.85 5.38 2.28
CA ARG A 135 -11.08 6.13 1.98
C ARG A 135 -10.91 7.10 0.81
N LEU A 136 -9.78 7.83 0.78
CA LEU A 136 -9.46 8.76 -0.31
C LEU A 136 -9.28 8.03 -1.64
N THR A 137 -8.52 6.93 -1.67
CA THR A 137 -8.28 6.13 -2.88
C THR A 137 -9.59 5.57 -3.43
N ARG A 138 -10.51 5.11 -2.57
CA ARG A 138 -11.82 4.62 -3.01
C ARG A 138 -12.66 5.74 -3.65
N ARG A 139 -12.70 6.93 -3.04
CA ARG A 139 -13.38 8.11 -3.59
C ARG A 139 -12.77 8.58 -4.91
N SER A 140 -11.43 8.55 -5.04
CA SER A 140 -10.75 8.97 -6.28
C SER A 140 -10.90 7.96 -7.42
N MET A 141 -11.20 6.70 -7.12
CA MET A 141 -11.38 5.65 -8.12
C MET A 141 -12.79 5.63 -8.74
N ALA A 142 -13.67 6.58 -8.40
CA ALA A 142 -15.05 6.66 -8.90
C ALA A 142 -15.82 5.33 -8.81
N SER A 143 -15.53 4.48 -7.80
CA SER A 143 -16.38 3.34 -7.51
C SER A 143 -17.60 3.86 -6.76
N ASP A 144 -18.79 3.73 -7.34
CA ASP A 144 -20.06 4.17 -6.75
C ASP A 144 -20.44 3.38 -5.47
N GLU A 145 -19.70 2.32 -5.13
CA GLU A 145 -19.97 1.52 -3.94
C GLU A 145 -19.33 2.11 -2.66
N PRO A 146 -20.14 2.42 -1.63
CA PRO A 146 -19.69 2.75 -0.28
C PRO A 146 -18.67 1.74 0.24
N ILE A 147 -17.69 2.18 1.04
CA ILE A 147 -16.94 1.21 1.84
C ILE A 147 -17.89 0.64 2.87
N THR A 148 -18.15 -0.66 2.80
CA THR A 148 -19.06 -1.32 3.74
C THR A 148 -18.50 -1.23 5.16
N THR A 149 -19.38 -1.16 6.16
CA THR A 149 -18.99 -1.19 7.58
C THR A 149 -18.13 -2.42 7.90
N GLN A 150 -18.36 -3.53 7.20
CA GLN A 150 -17.60 -4.78 7.37
C GLN A 150 -16.13 -4.63 6.94
N GLU A 151 -15.88 -4.05 5.77
CA GLU A 151 -14.53 -3.82 5.27
C GLU A 151 -13.75 -2.83 6.15
N MET A 152 -14.45 -1.83 6.69
CA MET A 152 -13.88 -0.88 7.64
C MET A 152 -13.52 -1.55 8.97
N LEU A 153 -14.41 -2.36 9.53
CA LEU A 153 -14.14 -3.09 10.76
C LEU A 153 -12.95 -4.06 10.60
N ARG A 154 -12.92 -4.84 9.51
CA ARG A 154 -11.77 -5.71 9.17
C ARG A 154 -10.48 -4.91 9.08
N PHE A 155 -10.52 -3.74 8.44
CA PHE A 155 -9.35 -2.88 8.34
C PHE A 155 -8.88 -2.40 9.72
N ILE A 156 -9.79 -1.91 10.56
CA ILE A 156 -9.48 -1.40 11.91
C ILE A 156 -8.86 -2.49 12.78
N PHE A 157 -9.44 -3.70 12.79
CA PHE A 157 -8.93 -4.80 13.60
C PHE A 157 -7.53 -5.27 13.21
N ASN A 158 -7.18 -5.17 11.91
CA ASN A 158 -5.85 -5.51 11.41
C ASN A 158 -4.79 -4.43 11.65
N HIS A 159 -5.18 -3.24 12.12
CA HIS A 159 -4.29 -2.09 12.26
C HIS A 159 -4.42 -1.49 13.66
N ARG A 160 -3.89 -2.12 14.70
CA ARG A 160 -3.81 -1.54 16.07
C ARG A 160 -5.13 -0.85 16.53
N PRO A 161 -6.22 -1.61 16.72
CA PRO A 161 -7.54 -1.05 17.00
C PRO A 161 -7.62 -0.40 18.38
N VAL A 162 -8.34 0.71 18.48
CA VAL A 162 -8.69 1.40 19.72
C VAL A 162 -10.19 1.62 19.74
N MET A 163 -10.80 1.27 20.87
CA MET A 163 -12.25 1.27 21.06
C MET A 163 -12.63 2.08 22.30
N ASP A 164 -13.48 3.08 22.13
CA ASP A 164 -14.14 3.77 23.24
C ASP A 164 -15.58 3.27 23.37
N ILE A 165 -15.99 2.96 24.59
CA ILE A 165 -17.31 2.42 24.91
C ILE A 165 -17.98 3.34 25.92
N TYR A 166 -19.15 3.86 25.54
CA TYR A 166 -20.04 4.58 26.44
C TYR A 166 -21.20 3.68 26.81
N VAL A 167 -21.34 3.41 28.10
CA VAL A 167 -22.40 2.56 28.63
C VAL A 167 -23.46 3.45 29.29
N SER A 168 -24.73 3.22 28.97
CA SER A 168 -25.84 3.94 29.60
C SER A 168 -25.84 3.72 31.13
N GLY A 169 -25.98 4.80 31.89
CA GLY A 169 -25.90 4.80 33.35
C GLY A 169 -24.48 4.94 33.91
N LEU A 170 -23.43 4.92 33.08
CA LEU A 170 -22.05 5.11 33.52
C LEU A 170 -21.56 6.54 33.25
N SER A 171 -20.95 7.17 34.26
CA SER A 171 -20.47 8.57 34.15
C SER A 171 -19.13 8.70 33.41
N THR A 172 -18.32 7.65 33.41
CA THR A 172 -17.00 7.60 32.78
C THR A 172 -17.01 6.64 31.59
N PRO A 173 -16.52 7.06 30.40
CA PRO A 173 -16.36 6.15 29.28
C PRO A 173 -15.25 5.13 29.55
N LEU A 174 -15.23 4.08 28.74
CA LEU A 174 -14.25 3.00 28.82
C LEU A 174 -13.41 2.99 27.55
N ARG A 175 -12.12 2.66 27.67
CA ARG A 175 -11.23 2.49 26.53
C ARG A 175 -10.57 1.12 26.54
N ILE A 176 -10.70 0.42 25.43
CA ILE A 176 -9.98 -0.80 25.13
C ILE A 176 -8.95 -0.46 24.04
N ASP A 177 -7.68 -0.55 24.40
CA ASP A 177 -6.57 -0.39 23.47
C ASP A 177 -6.07 -1.78 23.08
N GLY A 178 -6.26 -2.15 21.82
CA GLY A 178 -6.03 -3.51 21.33
C GLY A 178 -4.58 -3.96 21.44
N SER A 179 -3.60 -3.04 21.46
CA SER A 179 -2.19 -3.37 21.66
C SER A 179 -1.81 -3.58 23.13
N ARG A 180 -2.74 -3.27 24.04
CA ARG A 180 -2.49 -3.01 25.46
C ARG A 180 -3.50 -3.72 26.37
N PHE A 181 -4.35 -4.55 25.78
CA PHE A 181 -5.37 -5.37 26.42
C PHE A 181 -4.83 -6.78 26.67
N ASN A 182 -5.12 -7.34 27.84
CA ASN A 182 -4.73 -8.69 28.20
C ASN A 182 -5.74 -9.71 27.64
N TYR A 183 -5.42 -10.27 26.48
CA TYR A 183 -6.29 -11.25 25.82
C TYR A 183 -6.34 -12.62 26.49
N THR A 184 -5.43 -12.94 27.43
CA THR A 184 -5.55 -14.20 28.18
C THR A 184 -6.83 -14.25 29.00
N SER A 185 -7.37 -13.08 29.37
CA SER A 185 -8.66 -12.95 30.05
C SER A 185 -9.88 -13.43 29.23
N LEU A 186 -9.72 -13.65 27.91
CA LEU A 186 -10.75 -14.27 27.07
C LEU A 186 -10.87 -15.79 27.25
N GLY A 187 -9.94 -16.44 27.96
CA GLY A 187 -9.94 -17.89 28.18
C GLY A 187 -9.98 -18.66 26.86
N GLU A 188 -10.93 -19.60 26.73
CA GLU A 188 -11.14 -20.45 25.55
C GLU A 188 -11.54 -19.67 24.28
N LEU A 189 -11.98 -18.42 24.42
CA LEU A 189 -12.31 -17.56 23.29
C LEU A 189 -11.08 -16.85 22.69
N ASN A 190 -9.90 -16.96 23.31
CA ASN A 190 -8.66 -16.38 22.81
C ASN A 190 -8.20 -17.06 21.50
N ARG A 191 -7.88 -16.26 20.49
CA ARG A 191 -7.48 -16.65 19.13
C ARG A 191 -6.02 -16.32 18.80
N GLY A 192 -5.20 -16.06 19.82
CA GLY A 192 -3.74 -15.88 19.68
C GLY A 192 -3.27 -14.51 19.20
N THR A 193 -4.08 -13.74 18.47
CA THR A 193 -3.71 -12.40 18.00
C THR A 193 -4.76 -11.33 18.34
N ALA A 194 -4.31 -10.09 18.55
CA ALA A 194 -5.19 -8.96 18.84
C ALA A 194 -6.22 -8.71 17.72
N SER A 195 -5.84 -8.91 16.45
CA SER A 195 -6.73 -8.71 15.30
C SER A 195 -7.87 -9.73 15.24
N LEU A 196 -7.66 -10.95 15.75
CA LEU A 196 -8.70 -11.97 15.85
C LEU A 196 -9.51 -11.85 17.15
N ASN A 197 -8.88 -11.40 18.23
CA ASN A 197 -9.53 -11.27 19.53
C ASN A 197 -10.43 -10.03 19.67
N MET A 198 -10.10 -8.91 19.02
CA MET A 198 -10.93 -7.71 19.06
C MET A 198 -12.34 -7.89 18.46
N PRO A 199 -12.50 -8.58 17.31
CA PRO A 199 -13.80 -9.03 16.81
C PRO A 199 -14.60 -9.84 17.83
N VAL A 200 -13.95 -10.77 18.54
CA VAL A 200 -14.57 -11.62 19.56
C VAL A 200 -15.02 -10.76 20.74
N LEU A 201 -14.16 -9.86 21.21
CA LEU A 201 -14.48 -8.95 22.32
C LEU A 201 -15.65 -8.02 21.99
N LEU A 202 -15.68 -7.45 20.78
CA LEU A 202 -16.82 -6.66 20.31
C LEU A 202 -18.11 -7.51 20.26
N ARG A 203 -17.99 -8.79 19.86
CA ARG A 203 -19.11 -9.73 19.82
C ARG A 203 -19.69 -9.98 21.22
N GLU A 204 -18.83 -10.25 22.19
CA GLU A 204 -19.28 -10.52 23.56
C GLU A 204 -19.87 -9.27 24.22
N ILE A 205 -19.30 -8.08 23.98
CA ILE A 205 -19.89 -6.81 24.42
C ILE A 205 -21.32 -6.64 23.87
N GLY A 206 -21.54 -6.96 22.58
CA GLY A 206 -22.87 -6.84 22.00
C GLY A 206 -23.87 -7.86 22.51
N LYS A 207 -23.47 -9.11 22.72
CA LYS A 207 -24.33 -10.15 23.32
C LYS A 207 -24.84 -9.74 24.70
N HIS A 208 -23.97 -9.13 25.51
CA HIS A 208 -24.29 -8.71 26.87
C HIS A 208 -24.81 -7.26 26.97
N SER A 209 -25.21 -6.64 25.85
CA SER A 209 -25.77 -5.27 25.83
C SER A 209 -27.19 -5.25 25.24
N ARG A 210 -28.05 -4.36 25.75
CA ARG A 210 -29.41 -4.16 25.24
C ARG A 210 -29.42 -3.70 23.79
N SER A 211 -28.48 -2.83 23.43
CA SER A 211 -28.24 -2.36 22.07
C SER A 211 -26.85 -1.78 21.93
N VAL A 212 -26.27 -1.88 20.74
CA VAL A 212 -24.94 -1.33 20.44
C VAL A 212 -25.04 -0.47 19.19
N LEU A 213 -24.55 0.76 19.29
CA LEU A 213 -24.28 1.63 18.15
C LEU A 213 -22.78 1.61 17.87
N ILE A 214 -22.37 1.37 16.63
CA ILE A 214 -20.95 1.35 16.23
C ILE A 214 -20.67 2.52 15.28
N ASP A 215 -19.67 3.34 15.60
CA ASP A 215 -19.19 4.42 14.74
C ASP A 215 -17.70 4.25 14.42
N THR A 216 -17.35 4.34 13.13
CA THR A 216 -15.97 4.25 12.62
C THR A 216 -15.53 5.51 11.88
N GLY A 217 -16.20 6.64 12.12
CA GLY A 217 -16.16 7.81 11.23
C GLY A 217 -14.98 8.77 11.37
N LEU A 218 -14.04 8.50 12.29
CA LEU A 218 -12.88 9.35 12.50
C LEU A 218 -12.12 9.55 11.17
N GLY A 219 -11.90 10.81 10.76
CA GLY A 219 -11.23 11.15 9.50
C GLY A 219 -12.13 11.34 8.29
N GLU A 220 -13.45 11.14 8.41
CA GLU A 220 -14.43 11.57 7.39
C GLU A 220 -15.24 12.80 7.83
N SER A 221 -15.42 12.96 9.15
CA SER A 221 -16.09 14.11 9.73
C SER A 221 -15.13 15.31 9.72
N ASN A 222 -15.48 16.38 9.02
CA ASN A 222 -14.73 17.63 9.05
C ASN A 222 -15.07 18.40 10.33
N LEU A 223 -14.50 17.96 11.46
CA LEU A 223 -14.73 18.58 12.77
C LEU A 223 -13.65 19.65 13.00
N PRO A 224 -14.01 20.93 13.15
CA PRO A 224 -13.06 22.05 13.16
C PRO A 224 -12.15 22.09 14.40
N PHE A 225 -12.39 21.21 15.38
CA PHE A 225 -11.59 21.07 16.60
C PHE A 225 -10.75 19.78 16.63
N ILE A 226 -10.77 19.00 15.55
CA ILE A 226 -9.97 17.78 15.40
C ILE A 226 -9.14 17.93 14.12
N ASN A 227 -7.86 18.31 14.29
CA ASN A 227 -6.94 18.32 13.17
C ASN A 227 -6.25 16.96 13.08
N LEU A 228 -6.51 16.19 12.02
CA LEU A 228 -5.92 14.85 11.82
C LEU A 228 -4.61 14.89 11.02
N SER A 229 -4.25 16.02 10.38
CA SER A 229 -2.99 16.15 9.62
C SER A 229 -1.77 16.41 10.51
N GLU A 230 -1.97 16.78 11.77
CA GLU A 230 -0.92 17.04 12.77
C GLU A 230 -0.68 15.84 13.72
N VAL A 231 -1.30 14.69 13.42
CA VAL A 231 -1.45 13.55 14.34
C VAL A 231 -0.36 12.48 14.16
N SER A 232 0.80 12.86 13.63
CA SER A 232 1.90 11.92 13.37
C SER A 232 2.54 11.31 14.64
N LYS A 233 2.19 11.80 15.83
CA LYS A 233 2.65 11.27 17.14
C LYS A 233 1.54 10.48 17.84
N GLU A 234 1.89 9.35 18.48
CA GLU A 234 0.93 8.46 19.15
C GLU A 234 0.02 9.17 20.18
N ASP A 235 0.56 10.12 20.93
CA ASP A 235 -0.20 10.88 21.94
C ASP A 235 -1.25 11.81 21.32
N HIS A 236 -0.97 12.34 20.13
CA HIS A 236 -1.91 13.20 19.40
C HIS A 236 -3.11 12.39 18.89
N PHE A 237 -2.91 11.11 18.52
CA PHE A 237 -4.01 10.25 18.05
C PHE A 237 -5.02 10.02 19.16
N LEU A 238 -4.56 9.60 20.34
CA LEU A 238 -5.46 9.31 21.45
C LEU A 238 -6.23 10.55 21.89
N TYR A 239 -5.62 11.74 21.83
CA TYR A 239 -6.32 13.00 22.07
C TYR A 239 -7.41 13.25 21.02
N ALA A 240 -7.07 13.21 19.72
CA ALA A 240 -8.01 13.42 18.62
C ALA A 240 -9.16 12.41 18.64
N PHE A 241 -8.85 11.13 18.83
CA PHE A 241 -9.82 10.05 18.98
C PHE A 241 -10.74 10.27 20.17
N SER A 242 -10.22 10.72 21.32
CA SER A 242 -11.05 11.04 22.49
C SER A 242 -12.02 12.18 22.21
N GLN A 243 -11.58 13.25 21.54
CA GLN A 243 -12.46 14.37 21.18
C GLN A 243 -13.58 13.92 20.23
N TYR A 244 -13.24 13.09 19.25
CA TYR A 244 -14.21 12.52 18.31
C TYR A 244 -15.22 11.61 19.02
N SER A 245 -14.72 10.68 19.82
CA SER A 245 -15.50 9.74 20.62
C SER A 245 -16.53 10.46 21.51
N ARG A 246 -16.11 11.53 22.20
CA ARG A 246 -16.99 12.36 23.01
C ARG A 246 -18.05 13.11 22.19
N PHE A 247 -17.68 13.56 20.99
CA PHE A 247 -18.60 14.22 20.07
C PHE A 247 -19.70 13.26 19.60
N ILE A 248 -19.34 12.04 19.19
CA ILE A 248 -20.29 10.99 18.82
C ILE A 248 -21.22 10.64 20.00
N PHE A 249 -20.66 10.46 21.20
CA PHE A 249 -21.46 10.19 22.38
C PHE A 249 -22.44 11.31 22.71
N LEU A 250 -22.02 12.57 22.64
CA LEU A 250 -22.91 13.70 22.87
C LEU A 250 -24.05 13.73 21.85
N GLY A 251 -23.75 13.47 20.57
CA GLY A 251 -24.78 13.27 19.54
C GLY A 251 -25.78 12.17 19.91
N ALA A 252 -25.28 11.02 20.35
CA ALA A 252 -26.12 9.90 20.77
C ALA A 252 -27.00 10.22 21.98
N SER A 253 -26.44 10.89 23.00
CA SER A 253 -27.20 11.32 24.18
C SER A 253 -28.31 12.33 23.87
N ARG A 254 -28.24 13.00 22.70
CA ARG A 254 -29.25 13.94 22.22
C ARG A 254 -30.22 13.32 21.20
N GLY A 255 -30.18 12.00 21.04
CA GLY A 255 -31.09 11.24 20.20
C GLY A 255 -30.92 11.53 18.71
N ILE A 256 -29.69 11.80 18.26
CA ILE A 256 -29.43 12.05 16.83
C ILE A 256 -29.41 10.77 15.98
N PHE A 257 -29.30 9.59 16.60
CA PHE A 257 -29.31 8.30 15.92
C PHE A 257 -30.73 7.70 15.94
N SER A 258 -31.14 7.08 14.83
CA SER A 258 -32.47 6.50 14.64
C SER A 258 -32.59 5.10 15.23
N GLN A 259 -33.81 4.63 15.52
CA GLN A 259 -34.05 3.23 15.90
C GLN A 259 -33.62 2.24 14.80
N LYS A 260 -33.61 2.65 13.51
CA LYS A 260 -33.06 1.82 12.41
C LYS A 260 -31.56 1.59 12.55
N ASP A 261 -30.80 2.61 12.99
CA ASP A 261 -29.36 2.52 13.25
C ASP A 261 -29.06 1.62 14.45
N VAL A 262 -29.94 1.65 15.46
CA VAL A 262 -29.88 0.75 16.62
C VAL A 262 -30.24 -0.70 16.22
N LYS A 263 -31.06 -0.89 15.17
CA LYS A 263 -31.45 -2.19 14.58
C LYS A 263 -30.44 -2.78 13.59
N GLN A 264 -29.40 -2.05 13.17
CA GLN A 264 -28.19 -2.65 12.55
C GLN A 264 -27.45 -3.63 13.51
N LYS A 265 -27.98 -3.78 14.73
CA LYS A 265 -27.78 -4.82 15.76
C LYS A 265 -27.37 -6.21 15.25
N ASN A 266 -27.92 -6.69 14.13
CA ASN A 266 -27.73 -8.08 13.69
C ASN A 266 -26.79 -8.22 12.49
N ALA A 267 -26.88 -7.35 11.47
CA ALA A 267 -26.07 -7.50 10.26
C ALA A 267 -24.55 -7.34 10.52
N GLY A 268 -24.12 -6.46 11.44
CA GLY A 268 -22.71 -6.34 11.81
C GLY A 268 -22.17 -7.51 12.66
N PHE A 269 -23.05 -8.19 13.40
CA PHE A 269 -22.72 -9.32 14.28
C PHE A 269 -22.81 -10.67 13.56
N GLU A 270 -23.73 -10.83 12.61
CA GLU A 270 -23.76 -11.94 11.64
C GLU A 270 -22.50 -11.95 10.77
N VAL A 271 -21.96 -10.77 10.45
CA VAL A 271 -20.67 -10.64 9.75
C VAL A 271 -19.49 -11.07 10.61
N LEU A 272 -19.55 -10.89 11.93
CA LEU A 272 -18.55 -11.44 12.84
C LEU A 272 -18.65 -12.98 12.88
N ALA A 273 -19.85 -13.55 12.72
CA ALA A 273 -20.05 -15.00 12.56
C ALA A 273 -19.53 -15.50 11.20
N GLY A 274 -19.80 -14.80 10.09
CA GLY A 274 -19.27 -15.11 8.75
C GLY A 274 -17.75 -14.90 8.60
N LEU A 275 -17.17 -13.97 9.36
CA LEU A 275 -15.71 -13.86 9.53
C LEU A 275 -15.12 -15.09 10.24
N GLY A 276 -15.91 -15.82 11.03
CA GLY A 276 -15.53 -17.11 11.60
C GLY A 276 -15.34 -18.18 10.53
N GLY A 277 -16.26 -18.31 9.57
CA GLY A 277 -16.21 -19.38 8.56
C GLY A 277 -14.98 -19.34 7.63
N MET A 278 -14.40 -18.16 7.41
CA MET A 278 -13.24 -17.99 6.50
C MET A 278 -11.88 -17.94 7.22
N LEU A 279 -11.88 -17.77 8.56
CA LEU A 279 -10.69 -17.76 9.41
C LEU A 279 -10.45 -19.11 10.12
N TRP A 280 -11.41 -20.02 10.07
CA TRP A 280 -11.39 -21.30 10.76
C TRP A 280 -11.41 -22.42 9.71
N GLY A 281 -10.24 -23.01 9.43
CA GLY A 281 -10.12 -24.16 8.53
C GLY A 281 -10.67 -25.46 9.14
N GLY A 282 -11.99 -25.56 9.30
CA GLY A 282 -12.70 -26.77 9.73
C GLY A 282 -14.20 -26.70 9.42
N PRO A 283 -14.88 -27.83 9.21
CA PRO A 283 -16.23 -27.84 8.66
C PRO A 283 -17.23 -27.19 9.62
N VAL A 284 -18.10 -26.34 9.06
CA VAL A 284 -19.19 -25.70 9.79
C VAL A 284 -20.30 -26.73 9.97
N ILE A 285 -20.45 -27.26 11.18
CA ILE A 285 -21.74 -27.82 11.60
C ILE A 285 -22.65 -26.62 11.90
N GLY A 286 -23.77 -26.57 11.19
CA GLY A 286 -24.63 -25.41 11.05
C GLY A 286 -25.11 -24.79 12.36
N THR A 287 -25.18 -23.46 12.36
CA THR A 287 -26.04 -22.69 13.27
C THR A 287 -27.06 -21.92 12.44
N ALA A 288 -27.90 -22.67 11.73
CA ALA A 288 -29.19 -22.18 11.28
C ALA A 288 -30.20 -22.42 12.41
N ALA A 289 -30.28 -21.49 13.36
CA ALA A 289 -31.45 -21.23 14.19
C ALA A 289 -31.10 -20.12 15.18
N ILE A 290 -31.75 -18.97 15.03
CA ILE A 290 -32.36 -18.11 16.07
C ILE A 290 -32.62 -16.76 15.40
N ALA A 291 -33.80 -16.64 14.76
CA ALA A 291 -34.62 -15.43 14.73
C ALA A 291 -35.85 -15.67 13.83
N GLY A 292 -36.98 -16.05 14.42
CA GLY A 292 -38.26 -16.09 13.72
C GLY A 292 -39.29 -16.96 14.42
N GLY A 293 -39.85 -16.47 15.53
CA GLY A 293 -40.97 -17.13 16.18
C GLY A 293 -42.28 -16.94 15.41
N ALA A 294 -42.98 -18.04 15.15
CA ALA A 294 -44.43 -18.11 15.05
C ALA A 294 -44.87 -19.45 15.66
N ALA A 295 -45.96 -19.40 16.41
CA ALA A 295 -46.44 -20.42 17.33
C ALA A 295 -46.79 -21.77 16.67
N THR A 296 -46.43 -22.88 17.33
CA THR A 296 -47.36 -23.99 17.64
C THR A 296 -46.74 -24.96 18.65
N GLN A 297 -47.61 -25.54 19.48
CA GLN A 297 -47.36 -26.46 20.60
C GLN A 297 -46.86 -27.86 20.19
N ILE A 298 -46.64 -28.72 21.21
CA ILE A 298 -46.54 -30.21 21.23
C ILE A 298 -45.08 -30.69 21.34
N SER A 299 -44.51 -30.97 22.52
CA SER A 299 -44.64 -32.11 23.48
C SER A 299 -43.53 -33.16 23.30
N GLU A 300 -42.87 -33.54 24.41
CA GLU A 300 -42.27 -34.87 24.73
C GLU A 300 -41.24 -35.48 23.74
N ALA A 301 -40.29 -36.35 24.06
CA ALA A 301 -39.61 -36.86 25.25
C ALA A 301 -38.49 -37.81 24.72
N VAL A 302 -37.61 -38.25 25.64
CA VAL A 302 -36.80 -39.49 25.58
C VAL A 302 -35.47 -39.49 24.78
N ALA A 303 -34.49 -40.16 25.38
CA ALA A 303 -33.05 -40.23 25.08
C ALA A 303 -32.65 -41.50 24.26
N PRO A 304 -31.41 -42.04 24.36
CA PRO A 304 -30.37 -42.13 23.32
C PRO A 304 -30.16 -43.57 22.76
N VAL A 305 -29.13 -43.85 21.93
CA VAL A 305 -28.27 -45.08 21.96
C VAL A 305 -27.27 -45.19 20.78
N GLU A 306 -26.20 -45.91 21.11
CA GLU A 306 -24.90 -46.36 20.57
C GLU A 306 -24.71 -46.86 19.11
N LEU A 307 -23.48 -46.58 18.61
CA LEU A 307 -22.38 -47.50 18.22
C LEU A 307 -22.73 -48.89 17.63
N LEU A 308 -22.30 -49.17 16.39
CA LEU A 308 -21.97 -50.54 15.95
C LEU A 308 -20.86 -50.58 14.87
N THR A 309 -19.87 -51.41 15.16
CA THR A 309 -18.76 -51.91 14.34
C THR A 309 -19.19 -53.08 13.44
N GLY A 310 -18.50 -53.32 12.31
CA GLY A 310 -18.58 -54.57 11.56
C GLY A 310 -17.61 -54.70 10.38
N THR A 311 -16.64 -55.60 10.50
CA THR A 311 -15.65 -56.09 9.51
C THR A 311 -16.11 -57.37 8.80
N PHE A 312 -15.68 -57.64 7.56
CA PHE A 312 -15.29 -58.97 6.97
C PHE A 312 -14.66 -58.71 5.56
N GLY A 313 -13.39 -59.05 5.28
CA GLY A 313 -12.89 -60.26 4.55
C GLY A 313 -13.25 -60.24 3.05
N GLY A 314 -12.39 -60.27 2.02
CA GLY A 314 -11.08 -60.89 1.74
C GLY A 314 -11.25 -61.82 0.51
N VAL A 315 -10.33 -61.82 -0.49
CA VAL A 315 -9.84 -62.98 -1.31
C VAL A 315 -9.21 -62.61 -2.70
N SER A 316 -7.99 -63.12 -2.88
CA SER A 316 -7.25 -63.60 -4.09
C SER A 316 -6.65 -62.68 -5.18
N ALA A 317 -5.35 -62.93 -5.41
CA ALA A 317 -4.56 -62.70 -6.63
C ALA A 317 -4.25 -64.06 -7.32
N PRO A 318 -3.61 -64.05 -8.52
CA PRO A 318 -2.41 -64.87 -8.68
C PRO A 318 -1.25 -64.16 -9.42
N ALA A 319 -0.06 -64.76 -9.29
CA ALA A 319 1.26 -64.24 -9.63
C ALA A 319 1.96 -64.97 -10.80
N ALA A 320 3.01 -64.36 -11.37
CA ALA A 320 4.17 -65.00 -12.03
C ALA A 320 5.35 -63.98 -12.12
N THR A 321 6.39 -64.07 -11.26
CA THR A 321 7.79 -64.57 -11.52
C THR A 321 8.44 -64.02 -12.81
N GLY A 322 9.53 -63.25 -12.91
CA GLY A 322 10.88 -63.13 -12.28
C GLY A 322 11.91 -62.95 -13.45
N PRO A 323 13.23 -62.62 -13.31
CA PRO A 323 14.07 -62.30 -12.15
C PRO A 323 14.73 -60.89 -12.22
N GLY A 324 15.37 -60.47 -11.13
CA GLY A 324 15.89 -59.11 -10.94
C GLY A 324 17.40 -58.93 -11.07
N THR A 325 17.81 -57.67 -10.97
CA THR A 325 19.13 -57.23 -10.44
C THR A 325 18.96 -55.79 -9.92
N SER A 326 19.39 -55.54 -8.69
CA SER A 326 19.47 -54.21 -8.06
C SER A 326 20.56 -53.35 -8.73
N PRO A 327 20.44 -52.01 -8.72
CA PRO A 327 21.05 -51.24 -7.63
C PRO A 327 20.23 -49.99 -7.18
N ASP A 328 20.29 -49.70 -5.89
CA ASP A 328 19.97 -48.40 -5.27
C ASP A 328 21.22 -47.48 -5.33
N PRO A 329 21.14 -46.16 -5.01
CA PRO A 329 19.99 -45.25 -4.99
C PRO A 329 20.30 -43.87 -5.64
N PHE A 330 19.30 -42.97 -5.69
CA PHE A 330 19.41 -41.53 -5.99
C PHE A 330 19.81 -41.09 -7.43
N VAL A 331 18.82 -41.00 -8.32
CA VAL A 331 18.73 -39.87 -9.27
C VAL A 331 17.29 -39.38 -9.29
N LYS A 332 17.01 -38.30 -8.54
CA LYS A 332 15.82 -37.48 -8.80
C LYS A 332 15.96 -36.94 -10.22
N LYS A 333 15.18 -37.47 -11.17
CA LYS A 333 14.98 -36.81 -12.47
C LYS A 333 14.38 -35.44 -12.20
N GLU A 334 15.19 -34.39 -12.36
CA GLU A 334 14.70 -33.02 -12.39
C GLU A 334 13.71 -32.89 -13.54
N LYS A 335 12.45 -32.65 -13.18
CA LYS A 335 11.39 -32.27 -14.10
C LYS A 335 11.79 -30.87 -14.63
N LYS A 336 12.36 -30.78 -15.84
CA LYS A 336 12.61 -29.48 -16.50
C LYS A 336 11.27 -28.78 -16.74
N THR A 337 10.87 -27.94 -15.80
CA THR A 337 9.72 -27.03 -15.95
C THR A 337 10.01 -26.09 -17.11
N LYS A 338 9.13 -26.10 -18.12
CA LYS A 338 9.27 -25.25 -19.31
C LYS A 338 9.04 -23.79 -18.89
N LEU A 339 10.10 -22.99 -18.80
CA LEU A 339 10.04 -21.57 -18.40
C LEU A 339 9.10 -20.77 -19.34
N LEU A 340 8.28 -19.88 -18.76
CA LEU A 340 7.32 -19.06 -19.50
C LEU A 340 8.02 -17.99 -20.34
N SER A 341 7.38 -17.53 -21.42
CA SER A 341 7.86 -16.38 -22.20
C SER A 341 7.71 -15.07 -21.41
N PRO A 342 8.64 -14.10 -21.56
CA PRO A 342 8.63 -12.87 -20.77
C PRO A 342 7.39 -12.00 -21.10
N PRO A 343 6.78 -11.35 -20.09
CA PRO A 343 5.52 -10.61 -20.26
C PRO A 343 5.67 -9.29 -21.05
N ASN A 344 6.89 -8.78 -21.19
CA ASN A 344 7.17 -7.50 -21.85
C ASN A 344 8.22 -7.67 -22.95
N THR A 345 8.02 -6.99 -24.08
CA THR A 345 9.02 -6.93 -25.16
C THR A 345 10.21 -6.04 -24.77
N PRO A 346 11.43 -6.33 -25.25
CA PRO A 346 12.61 -5.52 -24.96
C PRO A 346 12.46 -4.09 -25.47
N VAL A 347 12.96 -3.12 -24.68
CA VAL A 347 12.85 -1.70 -25.03
C VAL A 347 14.09 -1.31 -25.84
N VAL A 348 13.89 -1.05 -27.13
CA VAL A 348 14.95 -0.67 -28.07
C VAL A 348 14.92 0.84 -28.32
N TYR A 349 16.07 1.49 -28.19
CA TYR A 349 16.29 2.89 -28.51
C TYR A 349 17.22 2.98 -29.73
N SER A 350 16.67 3.30 -30.89
CA SER A 350 17.46 3.61 -32.09
C SER A 350 17.80 5.11 -32.13
N TYR A 351 19.05 5.44 -32.44
CA TYR A 351 19.55 6.82 -32.57
C TYR A 351 19.67 7.24 -34.04
N ARG A 352 18.69 6.88 -34.87
CA ARG A 352 18.64 7.26 -36.29
C ARG A 352 17.86 8.57 -36.44
N SER A 353 18.53 9.63 -36.92
CA SER A 353 17.94 10.93 -37.29
C SER A 353 17.03 11.58 -36.21
N MET A 354 17.64 12.24 -35.23
CA MET A 354 16.96 12.79 -34.05
C MET A 354 16.42 14.21 -34.30
N GLY A 355 15.33 14.33 -35.06
CA GLY A 355 14.75 15.60 -35.54
C GLY A 355 13.73 16.32 -34.63
N SER A 356 13.46 15.89 -33.39
CA SER A 356 12.51 16.63 -32.53
C SER A 356 13.08 16.95 -31.15
N TRP A 357 13.36 18.24 -30.93
CA TRP A 357 13.81 18.86 -29.68
C TRP A 357 12.98 18.43 -28.46
N HIS A 358 11.68 18.18 -28.65
CA HIS A 358 10.74 17.72 -27.63
C HIS A 358 11.11 16.34 -27.03
N ASN A 359 11.64 15.41 -27.83
CA ASN A 359 12.07 14.11 -27.33
C ASN A 359 13.39 14.18 -26.55
N LYS A 360 14.29 15.11 -26.90
CA LYS A 360 15.50 15.40 -26.10
C LYS A 360 15.12 15.93 -24.73
N ILE A 361 14.14 16.84 -24.67
CA ILE A 361 13.61 17.39 -23.42
C ILE A 361 12.89 16.31 -22.59
N ARG A 362 12.03 15.48 -23.20
CA ARG A 362 11.32 14.40 -22.47
C ARG A 362 12.27 13.40 -21.83
N ILE A 363 13.29 12.94 -22.58
CA ILE A 363 14.30 12.01 -22.07
C ILE A 363 15.15 12.69 -21.00
N GLY A 364 15.50 13.97 -21.20
CA GLY A 364 16.17 14.82 -20.21
C GLY A 364 15.38 14.95 -18.92
N LEU A 365 14.08 15.27 -18.98
CA LEU A 365 13.19 15.38 -17.83
C LEU A 365 12.99 14.07 -17.09
N ARG A 366 12.88 12.93 -17.81
CA ARG A 366 12.80 11.61 -17.15
C ARG A 366 14.08 11.27 -16.40
N LYS A 367 15.25 11.56 -16.98
CA LYS A 367 16.54 11.44 -16.30
C LYS A 367 16.63 12.41 -15.12
N TYR A 368 16.17 13.65 -15.28
CA TYR A 368 16.21 14.68 -14.25
C TYR A 368 15.28 14.39 -13.06
N LYS A 369 14.07 13.87 -13.31
CA LYS A 369 13.14 13.37 -12.28
C LYS A 369 13.72 12.16 -11.53
N ARG A 370 14.53 11.33 -12.21
CA ARG A 370 15.28 10.24 -11.59
C ARG A 370 16.44 10.79 -10.73
N TYR A 371 17.14 11.83 -11.19
CA TYR A 371 18.18 12.52 -10.43
C TYR A 371 17.66 13.25 -9.17
N ILE A 372 16.50 13.92 -9.23
CA ILE A 372 15.86 14.53 -8.05
C ILE A 372 15.51 13.49 -6.99
N ARG A 373 14.98 12.33 -7.41
CA ARG A 373 14.70 11.20 -6.50
C ARG A 373 15.98 10.62 -5.88
N LEU A 374 17.06 10.57 -6.66
CA LEU A 374 18.35 10.00 -6.26
C LEU A 374 19.16 10.95 -5.35
N LEU A 375 19.20 12.24 -5.66
CA LEU A 375 20.13 13.20 -5.06
C LEU A 375 19.44 14.24 -4.15
N GLY A 376 18.11 14.17 -4.01
CA GLY A 376 17.32 15.10 -3.20
C GLY A 376 16.99 16.41 -3.92
N PRO A 377 16.20 17.30 -3.28
CA PRO A 377 15.73 18.55 -3.88
C PRO A 377 16.84 19.56 -4.19
N SER A 378 18.05 19.37 -3.64
CA SER A 378 19.23 20.19 -3.98
C SER A 378 19.60 20.13 -5.46
N VAL A 379 19.18 19.09 -6.19
CA VAL A 379 19.40 19.00 -7.64
C VAL A 379 18.53 19.94 -8.46
N ILE A 380 17.47 20.49 -7.86
CA ILE A 380 16.58 21.50 -8.44
C ILE A 380 17.37 22.79 -8.78
N PHE A 381 18.46 23.06 -8.05
CA PHE A 381 19.29 24.24 -8.29
C PHE A 381 20.19 24.14 -9.52
N TYR A 382 20.48 22.95 -10.07
CA TYR A 382 21.36 22.81 -11.23
C TYR A 382 20.82 23.42 -12.54
N PRO A 383 19.57 23.19 -12.96
CA PRO A 383 19.01 23.90 -14.11
C PRO A 383 18.80 25.37 -13.78
N LEU A 384 18.52 25.72 -12.51
CA LEU A 384 18.36 27.11 -12.11
C LEU A 384 19.68 27.88 -12.26
N THR A 385 20.81 27.28 -11.86
CA THR A 385 22.14 27.86 -12.07
C THR A 385 22.49 27.89 -13.55
N ILE A 386 22.22 26.83 -14.32
CA ILE A 386 22.46 26.82 -15.78
C ILE A 386 21.60 27.86 -16.51
N ILE A 387 20.34 28.08 -16.11
CA ILE A 387 19.45 29.11 -16.66
C ILE A 387 19.96 30.49 -16.24
N MET A 388 20.37 30.67 -14.97
CA MET A 388 21.01 31.89 -14.50
C MET A 388 22.27 32.20 -15.32
N PHE A 389 23.11 31.20 -15.60
CA PHE A 389 24.31 31.32 -16.44
C PHE A 389 24.01 31.53 -17.92
N GLY A 390 22.95 30.91 -18.45
CA GLY A 390 22.47 31.12 -19.81
C GLY A 390 21.93 32.52 -20.03
N SER A 391 21.27 33.11 -19.02
CA SER A 391 20.85 34.52 -19.04
C SER A 391 22.00 35.51 -18.85
N ILE A 392 23.11 35.09 -18.21
CA ILE A 392 24.33 35.91 -18.04
C ILE A 392 25.18 35.95 -19.32
N GLY A 393 25.05 34.96 -20.22
CA GLY A 393 25.67 34.98 -21.55
C GLY A 393 25.20 36.14 -22.45
N LEU A 394 24.04 36.73 -22.14
CA LEU A 394 23.52 37.95 -22.79
C LEU A 394 24.03 39.25 -22.12
N TRP A 395 24.73 39.15 -21.00
CA TRP A 395 25.42 40.24 -20.27
C TRP A 395 26.92 40.25 -20.55
N ARG A 396 27.32 39.84 -21.75
CA ARG A 396 28.68 40.06 -22.23
C ARG A 396 28.96 41.56 -22.10
N LEU A 397 30.02 41.92 -21.36
CA LEU A 397 30.76 43.20 -21.38
C LEU A 397 30.80 44.16 -20.17
N LEU A 398 30.18 43.93 -18.99
CA LEU A 398 30.44 44.83 -17.83
C LEU A 398 30.66 44.12 -16.48
N TYR A 399 31.94 43.81 -16.21
CA TYR A 399 32.66 44.20 -14.99
C TYR A 399 32.00 43.95 -13.61
N VAL A 400 31.78 42.68 -13.21
CA VAL A 400 31.68 42.37 -11.77
C VAL A 400 32.44 41.08 -11.44
N PRO A 401 33.62 41.16 -10.79
CA PRO A 401 34.37 39.99 -10.32
C PRO A 401 33.61 39.11 -9.30
N GLY A 402 32.50 39.62 -8.76
CA GLY A 402 31.52 38.82 -8.02
C GLY A 402 30.87 37.68 -8.84
N THR A 403 30.83 37.76 -10.17
CA THR A 403 30.25 36.68 -11.01
C THR A 403 31.07 35.39 -10.94
N LEU A 404 32.40 35.47 -11.03
CA LEU A 404 33.30 34.32 -10.85
C LEU A 404 33.22 33.75 -9.43
N PHE A 405 33.08 34.61 -8.42
CA PHE A 405 32.87 34.16 -7.05
C PHE A 405 31.57 33.37 -6.91
N ILE A 406 30.47 33.85 -7.49
CA ILE A 406 29.17 33.17 -7.45
C ILE A 406 29.21 31.83 -8.22
N THR A 407 29.95 31.75 -9.33
CA THR A 407 30.11 30.49 -10.08
C THR A 407 30.90 29.46 -9.27
N MET A 408 32.00 29.88 -8.65
CA MET A 408 32.83 29.00 -7.83
C MET A 408 32.08 28.57 -6.56
N LEU A 409 31.33 29.47 -5.92
CA LEU A 409 30.55 29.16 -4.72
C LEU A 409 29.40 28.20 -5.05
N SER A 410 28.66 28.42 -6.13
CA SER A 410 27.58 27.53 -6.56
C SER A 410 28.10 26.13 -6.96
N ALA A 411 29.20 26.05 -7.72
CA ALA A 411 29.86 24.79 -8.04
C ALA A 411 30.37 24.06 -6.78
N SER A 412 30.93 24.81 -5.83
CA SER A 412 31.42 24.25 -4.56
C SER A 412 30.28 23.70 -3.70
N LEU A 413 29.17 24.44 -3.58
CA LEU A 413 27.97 24.01 -2.85
C LEU A 413 27.37 22.75 -3.48
N ILE A 414 27.40 22.66 -4.81
CA ILE A 414 26.99 21.49 -5.59
C ILE A 414 27.85 20.27 -5.23
N LEU A 415 29.18 20.38 -5.30
CA LEU A 415 30.11 19.28 -5.02
C LEU A 415 30.02 18.84 -3.55
N PHE A 416 29.94 19.81 -2.65
CA PHE A 416 29.77 19.58 -1.21
C PHE A 416 28.46 18.84 -0.93
N SER A 417 27.32 19.34 -1.44
CA SER A 417 26.01 18.71 -1.28
C SER A 417 25.98 17.28 -1.85
N HIS A 418 26.60 17.08 -3.01
CA HIS A 418 26.73 15.77 -3.64
C HIS A 418 27.51 14.78 -2.76
N SER A 419 28.54 15.25 -2.05
CA SER A 419 29.28 14.44 -1.07
C SER A 419 28.38 13.95 0.07
N PHE A 420 27.55 14.82 0.66
CA PHE A 420 26.60 14.39 1.72
C PHE A 420 25.58 13.37 1.23
N VAL A 421 25.11 13.49 0.00
CA VAL A 421 24.21 12.49 -0.58
C VAL A 421 24.92 11.15 -0.71
N MET A 422 26.16 11.13 -1.21
CA MET A 422 26.95 9.90 -1.32
C MET A 422 27.21 9.29 0.06
N ILE A 423 27.46 10.10 1.09
CA ILE A 423 27.58 9.63 2.48
C ILE A 423 26.26 9.02 2.97
N LYS A 424 25.12 9.67 2.73
CA LYS A 424 23.80 9.13 3.11
C LYS A 424 23.52 7.80 2.43
N ARG A 425 23.84 7.66 1.15
CA ARG A 425 23.67 6.40 0.42
C ARG A 425 24.60 5.31 0.94
N LYS A 426 25.88 5.64 1.13
CA LYS A 426 26.86 4.73 1.70
C LYS A 426 26.38 4.20 3.06
N ARG A 427 25.92 5.09 3.94
CA ARG A 427 25.34 4.70 5.24
C ARG A 427 24.04 3.91 5.12
N ALA A 428 23.18 4.21 4.16
CA ALA A 428 21.95 3.44 3.96
C ALA A 428 22.23 2.00 3.53
N ILE A 429 23.30 1.79 2.75
CA ILE A 429 23.80 0.46 2.41
C ILE A 429 24.46 -0.18 3.67
N GLU A 430 25.43 0.49 4.29
CA GLU A 430 26.17 -0.04 5.46
C GLU A 430 25.30 -0.34 6.69
N ASN A 431 24.18 0.37 6.87
CA ASN A 431 23.29 0.19 8.02
C ASN A 431 22.20 -0.85 7.79
N CYS A 432 22.05 -1.38 6.57
CA CYS A 432 21.07 -2.42 6.29
C CYS A 432 21.71 -3.79 6.56
N PRO A 433 21.24 -4.56 7.56
CA PRO A 433 21.81 -5.87 7.82
C PRO A 433 21.43 -6.86 6.72
N THR A 434 22.42 -7.59 6.21
CA THR A 434 22.19 -8.69 5.27
C THR A 434 21.33 -9.77 5.93
N SER A 435 20.19 -10.07 5.32
CA SER A 435 19.21 -11.04 5.79
C SER A 435 19.18 -12.26 4.89
N LYS A 436 18.84 -13.42 5.48
CA LYS A 436 18.55 -14.65 4.73
C LYS A 436 17.14 -14.60 4.16
N ILE A 437 16.92 -15.10 2.95
CA ILE A 437 15.64 -14.98 2.23
C ILE A 437 14.50 -15.64 3.01
N GLY A 438 14.75 -16.79 3.64
CA GLY A 438 13.74 -17.52 4.42
C GLY A 438 13.32 -16.83 5.72
N THR A 439 14.13 -15.90 6.25
CA THR A 439 13.88 -15.22 7.53
C THR A 439 13.85 -13.70 7.43
N MET A 440 13.92 -13.15 6.21
CA MET A 440 13.98 -11.70 6.00
C MET A 440 12.69 -11.01 6.49
N PRO A 441 12.80 -9.85 7.17
CA PRO A 441 11.63 -9.11 7.60
C PRO A 441 10.88 -8.49 6.41
N MET A 442 9.59 -8.19 6.60
CA MET A 442 8.87 -7.32 5.65
C MET A 442 9.32 -5.88 5.87
N GLY A 443 9.86 -5.22 4.85
CA GLY A 443 10.48 -3.91 4.98
C GLY A 443 11.73 -3.75 4.11
N GLU A 444 12.58 -2.79 4.45
CA GLU A 444 13.91 -2.65 3.82
C GLU A 444 14.77 -3.87 4.16
N VAL A 445 15.27 -4.53 3.13
CA VAL A 445 16.10 -5.73 3.26
C VAL A 445 17.27 -5.66 2.30
N GLU A 446 18.40 -6.17 2.78
CA GLU A 446 19.56 -6.53 1.98
C GLU A 446 19.66 -8.04 1.90
N VAL A 447 19.68 -8.60 0.70
CA VAL A 447 19.77 -10.05 0.47
C VAL A 447 20.84 -10.38 -0.56
N TYR A 448 21.46 -11.55 -0.38
CA TYR A 448 22.46 -12.10 -1.29
C TYR A 448 22.09 -13.53 -1.66
N GLY A 449 22.19 -13.85 -2.94
CA GLY A 449 21.82 -15.16 -3.44
C GLY A 449 22.23 -15.36 -4.90
N THR A 450 21.67 -16.37 -5.54
CA THR A 450 21.84 -16.63 -6.98
C THR A 450 20.58 -16.21 -7.74
N ALA A 451 20.78 -15.65 -8.92
CA ALA A 451 19.69 -15.28 -9.81
C ALA A 451 19.04 -16.55 -10.41
N GLU A 452 17.73 -16.65 -10.38
CA GLU A 452 16.99 -17.77 -10.97
C GLU A 452 15.92 -17.23 -11.92
N SER A 453 15.83 -17.80 -13.12
CA SER A 453 14.91 -17.32 -14.13
C SER A 453 13.48 -17.74 -13.83
N LYS A 454 12.55 -16.77 -13.79
CA LYS A 454 11.11 -17.04 -13.85
C LYS A 454 10.62 -17.19 -15.30
N TYR A 455 11.20 -16.40 -16.19
CA TYR A 455 10.89 -16.38 -17.62
C TYR A 455 12.10 -16.76 -18.45
N TYR A 456 11.86 -17.34 -19.61
CA TYR A 456 12.90 -17.64 -20.59
C TYR A 456 13.39 -16.34 -21.24
N LEU A 457 14.61 -15.92 -20.88
CA LEU A 457 15.23 -14.71 -21.41
C LEU A 457 16.67 -15.02 -21.83
N ARG A 458 17.01 -14.61 -23.05
CA ARG A 458 18.32 -14.83 -23.65
C ARG A 458 18.88 -13.52 -24.17
N ALA A 459 20.13 -13.26 -23.87
CA ALA A 459 20.81 -12.05 -24.34
C ALA A 459 20.99 -12.09 -25.87
N PRO A 460 20.72 -11.00 -26.60
CA PRO A 460 20.64 -11.02 -28.06
C PRO A 460 21.98 -11.26 -28.76
N TYR A 461 23.11 -10.87 -28.15
CA TYR A 461 24.44 -11.01 -28.78
C TYR A 461 25.22 -12.20 -28.24
N SER A 462 25.33 -12.32 -26.92
CA SER A 462 26.04 -13.44 -26.27
C SER A 462 25.25 -14.74 -26.25
N LEU A 463 23.95 -14.71 -26.59
CA LEU A 463 23.03 -15.84 -26.49
C LEU A 463 22.99 -16.51 -25.10
N THR A 464 23.44 -15.79 -24.08
CA THR A 464 23.51 -16.29 -22.70
C THR A 464 22.13 -16.24 -22.05
N GLU A 465 21.76 -17.32 -21.35
CA GLU A 465 20.53 -17.38 -20.54
C GLU A 465 20.68 -16.47 -19.32
N CYS A 466 19.75 -15.54 -19.17
CA CYS A 466 19.89 -14.45 -18.22
C CYS A 466 18.54 -14.05 -17.61
N VAL A 467 18.58 -13.34 -16.49
CA VAL A 467 17.40 -12.69 -15.90
C VAL A 467 17.27 -11.24 -16.34
N TYR A 468 18.36 -10.65 -16.82
CA TYR A 468 18.43 -9.28 -17.32
C TYR A 468 19.56 -9.11 -18.33
N TYR A 469 19.32 -8.33 -19.38
CA TYR A 469 20.38 -7.87 -20.28
C TYR A 469 20.20 -6.39 -20.67
N SER A 470 21.31 -5.76 -21.03
CA SER A 470 21.33 -4.46 -21.70
C SER A 470 22.48 -4.39 -22.68
N TYR A 471 22.28 -3.79 -23.85
CA TYR A 471 23.35 -3.62 -24.83
C TYR A 471 23.39 -2.20 -25.39
N LYS A 472 24.58 -1.82 -25.88
CA LYS A 472 24.84 -0.58 -26.60
C LYS A 472 25.64 -0.89 -27.86
N VAL A 473 25.15 -0.44 -29.00
CA VAL A 473 25.82 -0.57 -30.29
C VAL A 473 26.43 0.78 -30.65
N TYR A 474 27.74 0.78 -30.84
CA TYR A 474 28.52 1.92 -31.28
C TYR A 474 28.94 1.72 -32.73
N LYS A 475 29.04 2.79 -33.50
CA LYS A 475 29.62 2.78 -34.84
C LYS A 475 30.80 3.75 -34.88
N GLN A 476 31.91 3.33 -35.46
CA GLN A 476 33.04 4.21 -35.70
C GLN A 476 32.69 5.22 -36.80
N ILE A 477 32.93 6.50 -36.54
CA ILE A 477 32.74 7.57 -37.52
C ILE A 477 34.08 8.27 -37.71
N ARG A 478 34.47 8.40 -38.98
CA ARG A 478 35.64 9.18 -39.40
C ARG A 478 35.21 10.61 -39.66
N THR A 479 35.88 11.54 -38.99
CA THR A 479 35.77 12.99 -39.16
C THR A 479 37.14 13.56 -39.53
N SER A 480 37.18 14.79 -40.05
CA SER A 480 38.44 15.47 -40.38
C SER A 480 39.39 15.61 -39.17
N GLU A 481 38.84 15.65 -37.95
CA GLU A 481 39.58 15.75 -36.68
C GLU A 481 39.97 14.38 -36.07
N GLY A 482 39.68 13.27 -36.77
CA GLY A 482 39.98 11.91 -36.32
C GLY A 482 38.75 10.99 -36.27
N SER A 483 38.90 9.83 -35.64
CA SER A 483 37.86 8.82 -35.55
C SER A 483 37.25 8.77 -34.14
N HIS A 484 35.92 8.77 -34.02
CA HIS A 484 35.23 8.64 -32.75
C HIS A 484 34.08 7.62 -32.80
N MET A 485 33.74 7.04 -31.64
CA MET A 485 32.66 6.05 -31.52
C MET A 485 31.34 6.75 -31.24
N LYS A 486 30.36 6.59 -32.13
CA LYS A 486 29.00 7.13 -31.95
C LYS A 486 28.04 6.03 -31.53
N LEU A 487 27.31 6.25 -30.43
CA LEU A 487 26.21 5.36 -30.03
C LEU A 487 25.07 5.45 -31.05
N ILE A 488 24.74 4.34 -31.70
CA ILE A 488 23.69 4.25 -32.71
C ILE A 488 22.43 3.52 -32.21
N GLU A 489 22.59 2.64 -31.23
CA GLU A 489 21.48 1.88 -30.67
C GLU A 489 21.77 1.51 -29.21
N SER A 490 20.73 1.43 -28.39
CA SER A 490 20.80 0.81 -27.08
C SER A 490 19.49 0.13 -26.73
N ALA A 491 19.52 -1.01 -26.06
CA ALA A 491 18.30 -1.66 -25.56
C ALA A 491 18.52 -2.34 -24.21
N HIS A 492 17.41 -2.71 -23.57
CA HIS A 492 17.39 -3.54 -22.36
C HIS A 492 16.19 -4.49 -22.36
N SER A 493 16.30 -5.60 -21.64
CA SER A 493 15.25 -6.63 -21.56
C SER A 493 13.92 -6.14 -21.00
N GLY A 494 13.93 -5.05 -20.22
CA GLY A 494 12.71 -4.46 -19.63
C GLY A 494 12.54 -4.81 -18.17
N VAL A 495 11.32 -4.63 -17.64
CA VAL A 495 10.96 -5.00 -16.26
C VAL A 495 10.43 -6.43 -16.29
N VAL A 496 11.34 -7.40 -16.26
CA VAL A 496 11.01 -8.84 -16.27
C VAL A 496 11.24 -9.38 -14.86
N PRO A 497 10.20 -9.86 -14.15
CA PRO A 497 10.37 -10.48 -12.84
C PRO A 497 11.24 -11.74 -12.91
N PHE A 498 12.02 -11.98 -11.86
CA PHE A 498 12.87 -13.17 -11.74
C PHE A 498 13.01 -13.54 -10.27
N TYR A 499 13.62 -14.68 -9.95
CA TYR A 499 13.82 -15.13 -8.58
C TYR A 499 15.23 -14.85 -8.08
N ILE A 500 15.35 -14.62 -6.78
CA ILE A 500 16.62 -14.77 -6.08
C ILE A 500 16.50 -15.97 -5.13
N LYS A 501 17.56 -16.78 -5.06
CA LYS A 501 17.62 -17.98 -4.23
C LYS A 501 18.86 -18.00 -3.36
N ASP A 502 18.70 -18.40 -2.11
CA ASP A 502 19.79 -18.68 -1.19
C ASP A 502 19.61 -20.09 -0.59
N ASP A 503 20.40 -20.42 0.42
CA ASP A 503 20.33 -21.66 1.18
C ASP A 503 19.04 -21.81 2.02
N THR A 504 18.35 -20.72 2.31
CA THR A 504 17.17 -20.68 3.20
C THR A 504 15.84 -20.57 2.47
N GLY A 505 15.84 -20.11 1.22
CA GLY A 505 14.62 -19.97 0.44
C GLY A 505 14.82 -19.26 -0.88
N ARG A 506 13.70 -18.84 -1.46
CA ARG A 506 13.65 -18.10 -2.72
C ARG A 506 12.59 -17.00 -2.64
N ALA A 507 12.85 -15.86 -3.27
CA ALA A 507 11.94 -14.72 -3.29
C ALA A 507 11.80 -14.14 -4.70
N LEU A 508 10.62 -13.60 -5.00
CA LEU A 508 10.34 -12.96 -6.28
C LEU A 508 10.94 -11.54 -6.31
N ILE A 509 11.64 -11.20 -7.39
CA ILE A 509 12.17 -9.86 -7.61
C ILE A 509 11.32 -9.15 -8.64
N LEU A 510 10.85 -7.95 -8.28
CA LEU A 510 10.14 -7.04 -9.15
C LEU A 510 11.09 -5.89 -9.51
N PRO A 511 11.83 -5.95 -10.63
CA PRO A 511 12.91 -4.99 -10.93
C PRO A 511 12.41 -3.60 -11.35
N GLU A 512 11.14 -3.29 -11.14
CA GLU A 512 10.58 -1.99 -11.49
C GLU A 512 11.28 -0.90 -10.66
N ASN A 513 11.71 0.18 -11.32
CA ASN A 513 12.47 1.28 -10.74
C ASN A 513 13.84 0.91 -10.10
N ALA A 514 14.29 -0.35 -10.22
CA ALA A 514 15.58 -0.77 -9.71
C ALA A 514 16.75 -0.08 -10.41
N ILE A 515 17.80 0.23 -9.65
CA ILE A 515 19.09 0.64 -10.19
C ILE A 515 19.90 -0.62 -10.52
N MET A 516 19.87 -0.99 -11.80
CA MET A 516 20.53 -2.20 -12.30
C MET A 516 22.03 -1.98 -12.56
N HIS A 517 22.87 -2.74 -11.86
CA HIS A 517 24.30 -2.87 -12.13
C HIS A 517 24.60 -4.31 -12.57
N ALA A 518 24.43 -4.58 -13.86
CA ALA A 518 24.81 -5.87 -14.45
C ALA A 518 26.34 -6.07 -14.31
N GLY A 519 26.73 -7.27 -13.87
CA GLY A 519 28.11 -7.60 -13.49
C GLY A 519 29.01 -7.81 -14.71
N ASP A 520 28.63 -8.75 -15.57
CA ASP A 520 29.47 -9.17 -16.69
C ASP A 520 29.32 -8.22 -17.88
N LYS A 521 30.45 -7.71 -18.36
CA LYS A 521 30.55 -6.87 -19.54
C LYS A 521 31.23 -7.69 -20.63
N GLN A 522 30.48 -7.96 -21.69
CA GLN A 522 31.01 -8.60 -22.88
C GLN A 522 31.01 -7.59 -24.02
N SER A 523 32.04 -7.64 -24.86
CA SER A 523 32.16 -6.77 -26.01
C SER A 523 32.43 -7.58 -27.26
N PHE A 524 31.67 -7.29 -28.31
CA PHE A 524 31.69 -8.01 -29.58
C PHE A 524 31.94 -7.00 -30.70
N SER A 525 32.83 -7.36 -31.62
CA SER A 525 32.92 -6.73 -32.93
C SER A 525 31.98 -7.50 -33.84
N ALA A 526 30.78 -6.99 -34.14
CA ALA A 526 29.80 -7.82 -34.83
C ALA A 526 28.71 -7.05 -35.60
N ASN A 527 28.44 -7.58 -36.80
CA ASN A 527 27.19 -7.43 -37.53
C ASN A 527 26.12 -8.32 -36.85
N PRO A 528 24.99 -7.76 -36.37
CA PRO A 528 23.92 -8.54 -35.72
C PRO A 528 23.41 -9.73 -36.54
N LEU A 529 23.48 -9.67 -37.88
CA LEU A 529 23.06 -10.75 -38.78
C LEU A 529 24.07 -11.90 -38.87
N ALA A 530 25.36 -11.65 -38.62
CA ALA A 530 26.39 -12.67 -38.63
C ALA A 530 26.30 -13.58 -37.38
N ILE A 531 25.90 -13.02 -36.24
CA ILE A 531 25.69 -13.77 -34.99
C ILE A 531 24.50 -14.74 -35.09
N LEU A 532 23.49 -14.41 -35.92
CA LEU A 532 22.32 -15.24 -36.18
C LEU A 532 22.52 -16.27 -37.32
N GLY A 533 23.74 -16.41 -37.84
CA GLY A 533 24.07 -17.39 -38.88
C GLY A 533 23.46 -17.11 -40.26
N ALA A 534 23.00 -15.87 -40.51
CA ALA A 534 22.18 -15.53 -41.69
C ALA A 534 22.94 -14.80 -42.81
N ALA A 535 24.26 -14.60 -42.71
CA ALA A 535 25.02 -13.87 -43.73
C ALA A 535 26.43 -14.42 -43.93
N ASP A 536 26.73 -14.82 -45.18
CA ASP A 536 28.03 -15.35 -45.65
C ASP A 536 29.04 -14.26 -46.04
N ASN A 537 28.69 -12.98 -45.91
CA ASN A 537 29.57 -11.88 -46.28
C ASN A 537 30.05 -11.14 -45.04
N ALA A 538 31.28 -11.44 -44.62
CA ALA A 538 32.05 -10.68 -43.65
C ALA A 538 32.43 -9.30 -44.22
N SER A 539 31.43 -8.43 -44.42
CA SER A 539 31.68 -7.01 -44.60
C SER A 539 32.30 -6.46 -43.31
N HIS A 540 33.44 -5.79 -43.41
CA HIS A 540 34.04 -4.99 -42.33
C HIS A 540 32.97 -4.06 -41.74
N ASP A 541 32.33 -4.50 -40.66
CA ASP A 541 31.30 -3.74 -39.98
C ASP A 541 31.96 -2.98 -38.83
N ASP A 542 32.05 -1.66 -38.95
CA ASP A 542 32.63 -0.73 -37.97
C ASP A 542 31.76 -0.62 -36.68
N ARG A 543 30.96 -1.64 -36.36
CA ARG A 543 30.04 -1.66 -35.23
C ARG A 543 30.62 -2.45 -34.06
N TRP A 544 30.64 -1.80 -32.91
CA TRP A 544 31.10 -2.34 -31.65
C TRP A 544 29.93 -2.47 -30.68
N VAL A 545 29.64 -3.68 -30.23
CA VAL A 545 28.56 -3.96 -29.30
C VAL A 545 29.14 -4.16 -27.90
N VAL A 546 28.58 -3.45 -26.92
CA VAL A 546 28.85 -3.68 -25.50
C VAL A 546 27.57 -4.20 -24.87
N GLU A 547 27.58 -5.47 -24.48
CA GLU A 547 26.47 -6.13 -23.80
C GLU A 547 26.81 -6.32 -22.31
N ARG A 548 25.79 -6.19 -21.46
CA ARG A 548 25.88 -6.53 -20.04
C ARG A 548 24.73 -7.42 -19.65
N VAL A 549 25.04 -8.49 -18.93
CA VAL A 549 24.09 -9.53 -18.56
C VAL A 549 24.13 -9.83 -17.06
N ILE A 550 23.02 -10.31 -16.53
CA ILE A 550 22.95 -11.02 -15.26
C ILE A 550 22.54 -12.45 -15.62
N ALA A 551 23.53 -13.34 -15.73
CA ALA A 551 23.30 -14.72 -16.11
C ALA A 551 22.46 -15.46 -15.06
N THR A 552 21.69 -16.44 -15.50
CA THR A 552 21.00 -17.34 -14.58
C THR A 552 22.03 -18.13 -13.77
N GLY A 553 21.84 -18.23 -12.46
CA GLY A 553 22.78 -18.82 -11.50
C GLY A 553 23.87 -17.87 -11.02
N ALA A 554 24.00 -16.67 -11.60
CA ALA A 554 25.02 -15.71 -11.18
C ALA A 554 24.75 -15.16 -9.77
N PRO A 555 25.79 -14.84 -8.98
CA PRO A 555 25.63 -14.18 -7.68
C PRO A 555 24.98 -12.81 -7.85
N LEU A 556 24.01 -12.52 -6.99
CA LEU A 556 23.18 -11.34 -7.05
C LEU A 556 23.03 -10.72 -5.66
N TYR A 557 23.36 -9.44 -5.59
CA TYR A 557 23.13 -8.59 -4.43
C TYR A 557 21.90 -7.72 -4.69
N ILE A 558 20.97 -7.73 -3.75
CA ILE A 558 19.74 -6.93 -3.82
C ILE A 558 19.55 -6.16 -2.51
N LEU A 559 19.37 -4.86 -2.64
CA LEU A 559 18.91 -3.98 -1.57
C LEU A 559 17.56 -3.42 -2.01
N GLY A 560 16.47 -3.72 -1.30
CA GLY A 560 15.13 -3.30 -1.72
C GLY A 560 14.08 -3.45 -0.61
N PHE A 561 12.81 -3.38 -0.99
CA PHE A 561 11.70 -3.48 -0.05
C PHE A 561 10.94 -4.80 -0.20
N ALA A 562 11.05 -5.67 0.80
CA ALA A 562 10.31 -6.93 0.89
C ALA A 562 8.86 -6.68 1.31
N HIS A 563 7.93 -7.17 0.51
CA HIS A 563 6.50 -7.13 0.78
C HIS A 563 5.84 -8.45 0.39
N ARG A 564 4.67 -8.73 0.97
CA ARG A 564 3.88 -9.88 0.53
C ARG A 564 3.22 -9.57 -0.80
N THR A 565 3.48 -10.42 -1.77
CA THR A 565 2.68 -10.56 -2.99
C THR A 565 1.37 -11.21 -2.60
N VAL A 566 0.47 -10.39 -2.08
CA VAL A 566 -0.94 -10.74 -2.06
C VAL A 566 -1.31 -10.82 -3.54
N HIS A 567 -1.47 -12.03 -4.10
CA HIS A 567 -2.25 -12.20 -5.32
C HIS A 567 -3.58 -11.52 -5.02
N SER A 568 -3.69 -10.28 -5.48
CA SER A 568 -4.64 -9.32 -4.96
C SER A 568 -6.00 -9.94 -5.19
N GLY A 569 -6.87 -10.02 -4.17
CA GLY A 569 -8.25 -10.48 -4.39
C GLY A 569 -8.95 -9.72 -5.53
N LYS A 570 -8.43 -8.53 -5.91
CA LYS A 570 -8.83 -7.77 -7.10
C LYS A 570 -8.38 -8.41 -8.43
N GLU A 571 -7.17 -8.95 -8.52
CA GLU A 571 -6.67 -9.60 -9.73
C GLU A 571 -7.35 -10.96 -9.96
N LYS A 572 -7.52 -11.76 -8.90
CA LYS A 572 -8.34 -12.99 -8.97
C LYS A 572 -9.78 -12.72 -9.40
N LYS A 573 -10.39 -11.66 -8.86
CA LYS A 573 -11.74 -11.23 -9.25
C LYS A 573 -11.78 -10.73 -10.70
N LYS A 574 -10.72 -10.06 -11.17
CA LYS A 574 -10.60 -9.57 -12.55
C LYS A 574 -10.46 -10.74 -13.53
N GLU A 575 -9.55 -11.68 -13.25
CA GLU A 575 -9.33 -12.88 -14.06
C GLU A 575 -10.60 -13.75 -14.13
N MET A 576 -11.27 -13.96 -13.00
CA MET A 576 -12.58 -14.62 -12.93
C MET A 576 -13.60 -13.91 -13.84
N ASN A 577 -13.73 -12.59 -13.71
CA ASN A 577 -14.69 -11.82 -14.51
C ASN A 577 -14.37 -11.84 -16.01
N GLU A 578 -13.09 -11.85 -16.38
CA GLU A 578 -12.63 -11.89 -17.77
C GLU A 578 -12.91 -13.27 -18.38
N ARG A 579 -12.63 -14.35 -17.65
CA ARG A 579 -12.95 -15.72 -18.07
C ARG A 579 -14.46 -15.99 -18.19
N LEU A 580 -15.26 -15.47 -17.26
CA LEU A 580 -16.72 -15.54 -17.36
C LEU A 580 -17.25 -14.75 -18.56
N ARG A 581 -16.59 -13.65 -18.94
CA ARG A 581 -16.94 -12.87 -20.12
C ARG A 581 -16.59 -13.60 -21.41
N GLU A 582 -15.42 -14.22 -21.48
CA GLU A 582 -15.03 -15.06 -22.62
C GLU A 582 -15.98 -16.24 -22.79
N MET A 583 -16.37 -16.90 -21.70
CA MET A 583 -17.36 -17.98 -21.72
C MET A 583 -18.71 -17.50 -22.26
N LYS A 584 -19.20 -16.32 -21.85
CA LYS A 584 -20.44 -15.73 -22.39
C LYS A 584 -20.35 -15.36 -23.87
N THR A 585 -19.15 -15.13 -24.39
CA THR A 585 -18.95 -14.68 -25.77
C THR A 585 -18.96 -15.85 -26.76
N ASP A 586 -18.75 -17.09 -26.29
CA ASP A 586 -18.72 -18.30 -27.09
C ASP A 586 -20.05 -19.09 -26.96
N PRO A 587 -20.93 -19.05 -27.98
CA PRO A 587 -22.24 -19.71 -27.92
C PRO A 587 -22.16 -21.22 -27.72
N ILE A 588 -21.08 -21.86 -28.19
CA ILE A 588 -20.88 -23.31 -28.10
C ILE A 588 -20.57 -23.71 -26.66
N ARG A 589 -19.80 -22.89 -25.93
CA ARG A 589 -19.49 -23.10 -24.52
C ARG A 589 -20.69 -22.86 -23.62
N MET A 590 -21.52 -21.89 -23.95
CA MET A 590 -22.76 -21.58 -23.21
C MET A 590 -23.78 -22.73 -23.32
N ARG A 591 -23.94 -23.32 -24.51
CA ARG A 591 -24.83 -24.46 -24.75
C ARG A 591 -24.48 -25.72 -23.96
N LYS A 592 -23.25 -25.84 -23.44
CA LYS A 592 -22.84 -26.95 -22.56
C LYS A 592 -23.58 -26.91 -21.21
N TYR A 593 -24.02 -25.73 -20.77
CA TYR A 593 -24.63 -25.50 -19.46
C TYR A 593 -26.16 -25.38 -19.52
N ASP A 594 -26.72 -25.28 -20.72
CA ASP A 594 -28.16 -25.35 -21.03
C ASP A 594 -28.62 -26.82 -20.89
N THR A 595 -29.14 -27.16 -19.72
CA THR A 595 -29.45 -28.53 -19.28
C THR A 595 -30.86 -28.93 -19.68
N ASP A 596 -31.78 -27.97 -19.73
CA ASP A 596 -33.18 -28.18 -20.14
C ASP A 596 -33.40 -27.95 -21.66
N MET A 597 -32.36 -27.52 -22.38
CA MET A 597 -32.34 -27.34 -23.84
C MET A 597 -33.37 -26.31 -24.32
N ASP A 598 -33.72 -25.34 -23.47
CA ASP A 598 -34.72 -24.32 -23.79
C ASP A 598 -34.13 -23.15 -24.62
N GLY A 599 -32.80 -23.09 -24.75
CA GLY A 599 -32.07 -22.10 -25.52
C GLY A 599 -31.75 -20.81 -24.77
N GLU A 600 -32.14 -20.69 -23.50
CA GLU A 600 -31.74 -19.65 -22.55
C GLU A 600 -30.86 -20.26 -21.44
N ILE A 601 -30.20 -19.45 -20.60
CA ILE A 601 -29.45 -19.95 -19.44
C ILE A 601 -30.06 -19.39 -18.17
N SER A 602 -30.61 -20.29 -17.36
CA SER A 602 -31.21 -19.96 -16.07
C SER A 602 -30.15 -19.54 -15.02
N GLY A 603 -30.61 -18.96 -13.92
CA GLY A 603 -29.73 -18.53 -12.83
C GLY A 603 -28.94 -19.68 -12.19
N GLU A 604 -29.54 -20.87 -12.13
CA GLU A 604 -28.94 -22.08 -11.53
C GLU A 604 -27.89 -22.70 -12.45
N GLU A 605 -28.17 -22.78 -13.76
CA GLU A 605 -27.20 -23.24 -14.77
C GLU A 605 -26.00 -22.29 -14.88
N TRP A 606 -26.24 -20.99 -14.71
CA TRP A 606 -25.18 -19.98 -14.61
C TRP A 606 -24.33 -20.11 -13.34
N GLU A 607 -24.89 -20.64 -12.25
CA GLU A 607 -24.13 -20.97 -11.03
C GLU A 607 -23.24 -22.20 -11.21
N ALA A 608 -23.75 -23.24 -11.88
CA ALA A 608 -22.96 -24.40 -12.25
C ALA A 608 -21.75 -24.02 -13.13
N ALA A 609 -21.97 -23.18 -14.14
CA ALA A 609 -20.91 -22.65 -15.00
C ALA A 609 -19.86 -21.84 -14.22
N ARG A 610 -20.30 -21.00 -13.27
CA ARG A 610 -19.40 -20.24 -12.39
C ARG A 610 -18.56 -21.13 -11.49
N SER A 611 -19.16 -22.17 -10.91
CA SER A 611 -18.49 -23.08 -9.99
C SER A 611 -17.41 -23.92 -10.70
N GLU A 612 -17.69 -24.44 -11.90
CA GLU A 612 -16.69 -25.18 -12.70
C GLU A 612 -15.50 -24.28 -13.06
N MET A 613 -15.75 -23.00 -13.35
CA MET A 613 -14.68 -22.04 -13.65
C MET A 613 -13.84 -21.68 -12.43
N GLU A 614 -14.46 -21.57 -11.26
CA GLU A 614 -13.74 -21.36 -10.00
C GLU A 614 -12.84 -22.54 -9.66
N GLU A 615 -13.33 -23.77 -9.84
CA GLU A 615 -12.56 -24.98 -9.65
C GLU A 615 -11.37 -25.05 -10.63
N LYS A 616 -11.59 -24.74 -11.92
CA LYS A 616 -10.50 -24.69 -12.91
C LYS A 616 -9.43 -23.65 -12.58
N ILE A 617 -9.84 -22.45 -12.16
CA ILE A 617 -8.93 -21.38 -11.72
C ILE A 617 -8.15 -21.84 -10.48
N LEU A 618 -8.78 -22.54 -9.54
CA LEU A 618 -8.12 -23.06 -8.35
C LEU A 618 -7.08 -24.14 -8.70
N LEU A 619 -7.46 -25.12 -9.53
CA LEU A 619 -6.55 -26.18 -9.97
C LEU A 619 -5.35 -25.63 -10.75
N GLU A 620 -5.58 -24.67 -11.65
CA GLU A 620 -4.50 -24.01 -12.40
C GLU A 620 -3.59 -23.19 -11.47
N ASN A 621 -4.14 -22.51 -10.46
CA ASN A 621 -3.36 -21.80 -9.43
C ASN A 621 -2.60 -22.75 -8.49
N MET A 622 -3.06 -23.98 -8.31
CA MET A 622 -2.34 -25.01 -7.56
C MET A 622 -1.20 -25.62 -8.38
N ASP A 623 -1.37 -25.72 -9.71
CA ASP A 623 -0.32 -26.18 -10.64
C ASP A 623 0.72 -25.10 -10.98
N THR A 624 0.34 -23.82 -10.94
CA THR A 624 1.23 -22.66 -11.20
C THR A 624 1.78 -22.00 -9.92
N GLY A 625 1.16 -22.26 -8.77
CA GLY A 625 1.44 -21.60 -7.50
C GLY A 625 2.67 -22.16 -6.79
N ASP A 626 3.84 -21.75 -7.26
CA ASP A 626 5.07 -21.90 -6.47
C ASP A 626 4.91 -21.09 -5.17
N ALA A 627 4.85 -21.76 -4.01
CA ALA A 627 4.62 -21.14 -2.70
C ALA A 627 5.64 -20.03 -2.32
N SER A 628 6.72 -19.91 -3.09
CA SER A 628 7.71 -18.84 -3.04
C SER A 628 7.23 -17.48 -3.53
N ASP A 629 6.18 -17.43 -4.35
CA ASP A 629 5.67 -16.20 -4.95
C ASP A 629 4.82 -15.40 -3.96
N ASN A 630 4.84 -15.75 -2.68
CA ASN A 630 4.16 -15.04 -1.60
C ASN A 630 4.97 -13.86 -1.04
N ILE A 631 6.27 -13.80 -1.34
CA ILE A 631 7.16 -12.73 -0.91
C ILE A 631 7.89 -12.18 -2.13
N ALA A 632 7.77 -10.87 -2.33
CA ALA A 632 8.48 -10.15 -3.38
C ALA A 632 9.32 -9.01 -2.82
N ILE A 633 10.45 -8.75 -3.47
CA ILE A 633 11.32 -7.60 -3.22
C ILE A 633 11.19 -6.65 -4.40
N GLY A 634 10.87 -5.39 -4.11
CA GLY A 634 10.64 -4.35 -5.11
C GLY A 634 10.99 -2.94 -4.63
N ASP A 635 10.48 -1.94 -5.34
CA ASP A 635 10.68 -0.52 -5.03
C ASP A 635 10.05 -0.13 -3.68
N HIS A 636 10.64 0.86 -3.02
CA HIS A 636 10.17 1.33 -1.72
C HIS A 636 8.92 2.22 -1.87
N PRO A 637 7.82 1.96 -1.14
CA PRO A 637 6.54 2.66 -1.35
C PRO A 637 6.59 4.17 -1.07
N SER A 638 7.46 4.63 -0.17
CA SER A 638 7.66 6.06 0.16
C SER A 638 8.97 6.65 -0.36
N GLY A 639 9.67 5.95 -1.26
CA GLY A 639 10.97 6.36 -1.78
C GLY A 639 12.14 5.92 -0.88
N GLY A 640 12.96 5.03 -1.43
CA GLY A 640 14.11 4.38 -0.79
C GLY A 640 15.08 3.88 -1.87
N LEU A 641 16.21 3.31 -1.47
CA LEU A 641 17.19 2.78 -2.43
C LEU A 641 16.76 1.37 -2.85
N PHE A 642 16.61 1.17 -4.16
CA PHE A 642 16.39 -0.15 -4.74
C PHE A 642 17.52 -0.47 -5.72
N TYR A 643 18.44 -1.36 -5.31
CA TYR A 643 19.60 -1.78 -6.07
C TYR A 643 19.53 -3.26 -6.40
N ILE A 644 19.89 -3.58 -7.64
CA ILE A 644 20.14 -4.95 -8.07
C ILE A 644 21.51 -4.96 -8.75
N SER A 645 22.44 -5.71 -8.19
CA SER A 645 23.84 -5.70 -8.61
C SER A 645 24.37 -7.12 -8.75
N GLY A 646 24.99 -7.42 -9.88
CA GLY A 646 25.78 -8.65 -10.05
C GLY A 646 27.15 -8.61 -9.34
N LYS A 647 27.41 -7.56 -8.56
CA LYS A 647 28.63 -7.38 -7.75
C LYS A 647 28.27 -7.29 -6.27
N HIS A 648 29.14 -7.84 -5.42
CA HIS A 648 29.05 -7.74 -3.96
C HIS A 648 29.10 -6.29 -3.47
N GLU A 649 28.54 -6.04 -2.29
CA GLU A 649 28.50 -4.77 -1.55
C GLU A 649 29.83 -3.99 -1.60
N ALA A 650 30.95 -4.67 -1.31
CA ALA A 650 32.30 -4.09 -1.29
C ALA A 650 32.70 -3.41 -2.61
N GLY A 651 32.24 -3.92 -3.76
CA GLY A 651 32.52 -3.32 -5.07
C GLY A 651 31.77 -2.00 -5.30
N ILE A 652 30.59 -1.86 -4.73
CA ILE A 652 29.78 -0.63 -4.80
C ILE A 652 30.35 0.40 -3.83
N ILE A 653 30.56 0.01 -2.57
CA ILE A 653 31.08 0.87 -1.51
C ILE A 653 32.48 1.38 -1.81
N GLY A 654 33.40 0.51 -2.28
CA GLY A 654 34.78 0.89 -2.57
C GLY A 654 34.88 2.03 -3.60
N SER A 655 33.97 2.05 -4.58
CA SER A 655 33.92 3.15 -5.57
C SER A 655 33.41 4.48 -4.99
N MET A 656 32.65 4.45 -3.89
CA MET A 656 32.16 5.64 -3.20
C MET A 656 33.17 6.15 -2.17
N GLN A 657 33.93 5.26 -1.53
CA GLN A 657 34.87 5.59 -0.46
C GLN A 657 35.92 6.64 -0.84
N TRP A 658 36.48 6.58 -2.05
CA TRP A 658 37.46 7.58 -2.50
C TRP A 658 36.81 8.82 -3.12
N LYS A 659 35.60 8.70 -3.70
CA LYS A 659 34.88 9.83 -4.32
C LYS A 659 34.35 10.82 -3.30
N ILE A 660 33.87 10.33 -2.15
CA ILE A 660 33.34 11.15 -1.05
C ILE A 660 34.36 12.20 -0.58
N PRO A 661 35.60 11.83 -0.18
CA PRO A 661 36.60 12.81 0.26
C PRO A 661 37.05 13.71 -0.90
N VAL A 662 37.18 13.19 -2.12
CA VAL A 662 37.54 14.02 -3.30
C VAL A 662 36.52 15.13 -3.53
N PHE A 663 35.21 14.82 -3.54
CA PHE A 663 34.18 15.85 -3.73
C PHE A 663 34.06 16.81 -2.55
N LEU A 664 34.30 16.32 -1.33
CA LEU A 664 34.29 17.14 -0.12
C LEU A 664 35.46 18.14 -0.12
N VAL A 665 36.68 17.67 -0.39
CA VAL A 665 37.88 18.50 -0.50
C VAL A 665 37.77 19.47 -1.68
N ALA A 666 37.28 19.02 -2.85
CA ALA A 666 37.09 19.89 -4.01
C ALA A 666 36.06 21.01 -3.73
N GLY A 667 34.98 20.72 -2.99
CA GLY A 667 34.02 21.73 -2.56
C GLY A 667 34.66 22.75 -1.61
N ILE A 668 35.42 22.29 -0.60
CA ILE A 668 36.11 23.18 0.34
C ILE A 668 37.16 24.04 -0.37
N ALA A 669 37.99 23.41 -1.21
CA ALA A 669 39.03 24.09 -1.99
C ALA A 669 38.45 25.13 -2.96
N GLY A 670 37.29 24.83 -3.57
CA GLY A 670 36.59 25.78 -4.44
C GLY A 670 36.08 27.01 -3.66
N THR A 671 35.54 26.81 -2.44
CA THR A 671 35.13 27.93 -1.58
C THR A 671 36.32 28.76 -1.10
N THR A 672 37.41 28.15 -0.68
CA THR A 672 38.60 28.89 -0.20
C THR A 672 39.28 29.65 -1.33
N ALA A 673 39.41 29.05 -2.51
CA ALA A 673 39.91 29.73 -3.71
C ALA A 673 39.01 30.90 -4.12
N GLY A 674 37.69 30.74 -4.04
CA GLY A 674 36.74 31.82 -4.29
C GLY A 674 36.91 32.99 -3.32
N ILE A 675 37.01 32.71 -2.01
CA ILE A 675 37.24 33.73 -0.98
C ILE A 675 38.57 34.45 -1.20
N PHE A 676 39.65 33.71 -1.45
CA PHE A 676 40.97 34.27 -1.71
C PHE A 676 40.99 35.15 -2.97
N TYR A 677 40.31 34.73 -4.04
CA TYR A 677 40.13 35.53 -5.25
C TYR A 677 39.40 36.84 -4.96
N THR A 678 38.28 36.80 -4.21
CA THR A 678 37.55 38.01 -3.84
C THR A 678 38.37 38.95 -2.95
N TYR A 679 39.14 38.40 -2.00
CA TYR A 679 39.98 39.20 -1.12
C TYR A 679 41.05 39.96 -1.92
N ASN A 680 41.82 39.27 -2.76
CA ASN A 680 42.86 39.88 -3.59
C ASN A 680 42.30 40.91 -4.58
N LEU A 681 41.09 40.67 -5.06
CA LEU A 681 40.42 41.59 -5.94
C LEU A 681 39.97 42.85 -5.20
N ILE A 682 39.37 42.73 -4.01
CA ILE A 682 38.97 43.89 -3.19
C ILE A 682 40.19 44.72 -2.78
N THR A 683 41.33 44.08 -2.53
CA THR A 683 42.59 44.77 -2.17
C THR A 683 43.38 45.25 -3.38
N SER A 684 42.99 44.90 -4.62
CA SER A 684 43.66 45.38 -5.82
C SER A 684 43.46 46.88 -6.02
N SER A 685 44.52 47.59 -6.40
CA SER A 685 44.48 49.03 -6.65
C SER A 685 43.45 49.41 -7.74
N VAL A 686 43.30 48.56 -8.75
CA VAL A 686 42.33 48.74 -9.84
C VAL A 686 40.89 48.76 -9.34
N PHE A 687 40.54 47.89 -8.38
CA PHE A 687 39.20 47.87 -7.80
C PHE A 687 38.95 49.08 -6.90
N GLN A 688 39.94 49.48 -6.09
CA GLN A 688 39.85 50.67 -5.23
C GLN A 688 39.70 51.96 -6.05
N GLU A 689 40.45 52.11 -7.15
CA GLU A 689 40.32 53.23 -8.09
C GLU A 689 38.94 53.24 -8.79
N ALA A 690 38.45 52.08 -9.23
CA ALA A 690 37.12 51.98 -9.85
C ALA A 690 35.98 52.33 -8.88
N VAL A 691 36.08 51.95 -7.60
CA VAL A 691 35.10 52.31 -6.56
C VAL A 691 35.16 53.81 -6.25
N LYS A 692 36.35 54.41 -6.18
CA LYS A 692 36.50 55.87 -6.01
C LYS A 692 35.90 56.65 -7.17
N ALA A 693 36.11 56.19 -8.41
CA ALA A 693 35.55 56.80 -9.62
C ALA A 693 34.02 56.67 -9.74
N LEU A 694 33.40 55.78 -8.96
CA LEU A 694 31.94 55.59 -8.92
C LEU A 694 31.27 56.35 -7.77
N LEU A 695 32.07 56.80 -6.78
CA LEU A 695 31.63 57.57 -5.60
C LEU A 695 31.83 59.09 -5.77
N TRP A 696 32.49 59.51 -6.84
CA TRP A 696 32.55 60.88 -7.36
C TRP A 696 31.63 60.98 -8.58
#